data_AF-A0A1Q6FCX4-F1
#
_entry.id   AF-A0A1Q6FCX4-F1
#
_cell.length_a   1.000
_cell.length_b   1.000
_cell.length_c   1.000
_cell.angle_alpha   90.00
_cell.angle_beta   90.00
_cell.angle_gamma   90.00
#
_symmetry.space_group_name_H-M   'P 1'
#
loop_
_entity.id
_entity.type
_entity.pdbx_description
1 polymer ?
#
loop_
_entity_poly.entity_id
_entity_poly.type
_entity_poly.pdbx_seq_one_letter_code
_entity_poly.pdbx_strand_id
1 'polypeptide(L)'
;MLSFFAVFALGLTGCSDDPDVKLETPVIKASNPADIAAVAGKVTVPYTVDYAVDGCSLDVTWDATWLHDLSVSADKFTLQADANPGAAREAKLTLTYPEATSVELTVRQMSASESISISPKTLSFSYKGGEETVTVTSSKSWTLEGSADWVEVDKTEGESGESVVKFTVSTTNETDAAKEVTFNFVSGSEKAPLKIQQNQEGKLIIDEDSKTISVSNTEQNVTVKLQTNIEPVTATIEEGVDWIEAVDTRAMIDKEFSFKVLANTEGGPRDATIIFKNADASEHIVIKQAGKELTYPAVIPDKVLKTYIMTNFDTNKDGEISKEEAEAVKAIELTGSEIASIDGLEYFPNLETVDFTTHRLLKADFSQCYALKELNLSSGAGLSSVVLPASLEELSVMSCNKLKKIDLSVAPNLKNLYASSAGFVVAPDLSKNTKLEIIGFSSAKFSTIDVSKNTELKSLNVGGDVFNSLDVTNNTKLTNLAVTGTITTLDLTKSAQLEVLNISNTKISEIDVTNCPYLRSIDFGSTPIVEIDLSRNLLLTSALAYMANSLKTVWLSKGQTIESTSNIESFIQYKDYEAGPDAIANIEDEAYKTYLLTFDKNGDGKLDKTEVEAITEINIKGLGIKSLKGVEYVNFTNVRKLDCSDNELTELPVAGFFTNLEEIDFSNNQLTGRIELNKCKKLRILKGSGNMLEEVAFENSVLESVDLSNNQLTRFQCSYNTSTLKSVNVANNLLSESSGFSCSDNAVLTDWNVSNNNLKYVYLHSTPMLENYNVSGNPLVELTLFGAGYGTALKTLDASNTALSSLDISGNMSLQSLNVMGCATLTKIFAGTLDVEAINIEKESYTIIETSTIVDAIKDNAFREFLIETYGSNGGITQEEADRVTDLELNADNAAEVKSLAGIEYFRNLKTLKVSGLESLDDTNLAVGNINLTSVDISLVKGLTAIDCNGLQSLTTFSLVVTGAAGTEVGPKRVELDKCPKIESVTVKDCRAIVAVTVTGCTELTSLNLSGSYLEKWESEPNSGKWIYPSINIYTNTKLTDPANFIPAANLVDIWATSAQIEAFQKYFETNYKWTGTWHSNDEMPSASVVR
;
A
#
# COMPACT_ATOMS: atom_id res chain seq x y z
N MET A 1 -23.37 -1.44 -75.08
CA MET A 1 -24.37 -0.35 -75.20
C MET A 1 -23.74 0.90 -74.60
N LEU A 2 -23.79 2.13 -75.12
CA LEU A 2 -24.22 2.76 -76.36
C LEU A 2 -23.71 4.23 -76.25
N SER A 3 -23.45 4.90 -77.39
CA SER A 3 -23.39 6.39 -77.62
C SER A 3 -22.34 7.27 -76.91
N PHE A 4 -21.72 8.31 -77.51
CA PHE A 4 -21.27 8.77 -78.86
C PHE A 4 -20.75 10.22 -78.65
N PHE A 5 -19.46 10.55 -78.84
CA PHE A 5 -18.80 11.22 -80.00
C PHE A 5 -19.20 12.68 -80.32
N ALA A 6 -18.21 13.57 -80.53
CA ALA A 6 -17.76 13.99 -81.87
C ALA A 6 -16.65 15.07 -81.86
N VAL A 7 -15.92 15.12 -82.97
CA VAL A 7 -14.67 15.82 -83.31
C VAL A 7 -14.96 16.89 -84.39
N PHE A 8 -13.97 17.75 -84.70
CA PHE A 8 -13.73 18.61 -85.90
C PHE A 8 -14.34 20.04 -85.92
N ALA A 9 -13.79 21.09 -86.57
CA ALA A 9 -12.44 21.48 -87.06
C ALA A 9 -12.50 22.80 -87.92
N LEU A 10 -11.31 23.27 -88.36
CA LEU A 10 -10.94 24.04 -89.59
C LEU A 10 -11.27 25.55 -89.65
N GLY A 11 -10.47 26.43 -90.28
CA GLY A 11 -9.23 26.34 -91.07
C GLY A 11 -8.78 27.73 -91.56
N LEU A 12 -7.46 28.02 -91.57
CA LEU A 12 -6.61 28.37 -92.73
C LEU A 12 -7.10 29.47 -93.72
N THR A 13 -6.32 30.55 -93.75
CA THR A 13 -5.73 31.27 -94.92
C THR A 13 -6.42 31.19 -96.29
N GLY A 14 -6.53 32.34 -96.98
CA GLY A 14 -6.29 32.34 -98.43
C GLY A 14 -7.00 33.41 -99.26
N CYS A 15 -6.30 34.53 -99.43
CA CYS A 15 -5.95 35.18 -100.70
C CYS A 15 -6.97 35.92 -101.60
N SER A 16 -6.37 36.96 -102.19
CA SER A 16 -6.56 37.58 -103.50
C SER A 16 -7.79 38.49 -103.64
N ASP A 17 -7.59 39.80 -103.69
CA ASP A 17 -7.06 40.63 -104.79
C ASP A 17 -8.24 41.26 -105.51
N ASP A 18 -8.47 42.56 -105.29
CA ASP A 18 -8.94 43.42 -106.37
C ASP A 18 -8.46 44.86 -106.12
N PRO A 19 -7.81 45.53 -107.10
CA PRO A 19 -7.16 46.82 -106.94
C PRO A 19 -8.05 47.95 -107.44
N ASP A 20 -8.50 48.82 -106.54
CA ASP A 20 -8.76 50.25 -106.79
C ASP A 20 -9.48 50.85 -105.56
N VAL A 21 -8.72 51.13 -104.49
CA VAL A 21 -9.22 51.91 -103.35
C VAL A 21 -8.25 53.05 -103.08
N LYS A 22 -8.75 54.29 -103.18
CA LYS A 22 -8.05 55.51 -102.78
C LYS A 22 -7.46 55.32 -101.38
N LEU A 23 -6.14 55.50 -101.23
CA LEU A 23 -5.50 55.55 -99.92
C LEU A 23 -5.96 56.81 -99.17
N GLU A 24 -6.81 56.61 -98.17
CA GLU A 24 -7.17 57.64 -97.18
C GLU A 24 -6.01 57.80 -96.19
N THR A 25 -5.73 59.04 -95.75
CA THR A 25 -4.64 59.33 -94.80
C THR A 25 -4.94 58.72 -93.43
N PRO A 26 -3.93 58.18 -92.71
CA PRO A 26 -4.17 57.53 -91.42
C PRO A 26 -4.75 58.50 -90.38
N VAL A 27 -5.74 58.07 -89.61
CA VAL A 27 -6.36 58.88 -88.54
C VAL A 27 -6.38 58.10 -87.23
N ILE A 28 -5.74 58.66 -86.20
CA ILE A 28 -5.76 58.10 -84.84
C ILE A 28 -7.12 58.44 -84.20
N LYS A 29 -7.83 57.42 -83.72
CA LYS A 29 -9.04 57.55 -82.90
C LYS A 29 -8.79 56.97 -81.52
N ALA A 30 -8.69 57.86 -80.54
CA ALA A 30 -8.61 57.53 -79.11
C ALA A 30 -9.33 58.61 -78.31
N SER A 31 -9.82 58.27 -77.12
CA SER A 31 -10.50 59.18 -76.22
C SER A 31 -9.81 59.20 -74.85
N ASN A 32 -9.98 60.29 -74.10
CA ASN A 32 -9.44 60.36 -72.74
C ASN A 32 -9.92 59.15 -71.91
N PRO A 33 -9.02 58.47 -71.19
CA PRO A 33 -9.43 57.45 -70.23
C PRO A 33 -10.24 58.09 -69.09
N ALA A 34 -11.06 57.28 -68.43
CA ALA A 34 -11.76 57.70 -67.22
C ALA A 34 -10.78 58.10 -66.11
N ASP A 35 -11.21 58.99 -65.22
CA ASP A 35 -10.44 59.40 -64.04
C ASP A 35 -10.02 58.17 -63.23
N ILE A 36 -8.73 58.07 -62.91
CA ILE A 36 -8.16 56.96 -62.16
C ILE A 36 -8.11 57.28 -60.66
N ALA A 37 -8.32 56.26 -59.83
CA ALA A 37 -8.33 56.41 -58.38
C ALA A 37 -6.95 56.81 -57.82
N ALA A 38 -6.93 57.34 -56.60
CA ALA A 38 -5.71 57.80 -55.92
C ALA A 38 -4.69 56.68 -55.61
N VAL A 39 -5.02 55.41 -55.83
CA VAL A 39 -4.12 54.26 -55.61
C VAL A 39 -3.29 53.96 -56.87
N ALA A 40 -2.14 53.29 -56.71
CA ALA A 40 -1.31 52.88 -57.84
C ALA A 40 -2.06 51.88 -58.73
N GLY A 41 -1.98 52.02 -60.05
CA GLY A 41 -2.80 51.21 -60.95
C GLY A 41 -2.49 51.43 -62.43
N LYS A 42 -3.01 50.54 -63.27
CA LYS A 42 -2.72 50.52 -64.71
C LYS A 42 -3.74 51.34 -65.50
N VAL A 43 -3.27 52.32 -66.25
CA VAL A 43 -4.05 53.10 -67.22
C VAL A 43 -4.07 52.36 -68.54
N THR A 44 -5.25 52.04 -69.07
CA THR A 44 -5.40 51.35 -70.37
C THR A 44 -6.25 52.20 -71.29
N VAL A 45 -5.71 52.54 -72.45
CA VAL A 45 -6.39 53.37 -73.45
C VAL A 45 -6.52 52.58 -74.75
N PRO A 46 -7.75 52.21 -75.16
CA PRO A 46 -7.99 51.65 -76.47
C PRO A 46 -7.80 52.72 -77.54
N TYR A 47 -7.21 52.34 -78.66
CA TYR A 47 -7.09 53.21 -79.82
C TYR A 47 -7.29 52.40 -81.11
N THR A 48 -7.67 53.10 -82.17
CA THR A 48 -7.65 52.57 -83.53
C THR A 48 -6.94 53.57 -84.43
N VAL A 49 -6.25 53.09 -85.45
CA VAL A 49 -5.73 53.93 -86.53
C VAL A 49 -6.44 53.48 -87.80
N ASP A 50 -7.42 54.27 -88.23
CA ASP A 50 -8.08 54.02 -89.50
C ASP A 50 -7.09 54.33 -90.63
N TYR A 51 -7.07 53.48 -91.66
CA TYR A 51 -6.13 53.58 -92.79
C TYR A 51 -4.65 53.51 -92.37
N ALA A 52 -4.34 52.64 -91.41
CA ALA A 52 -2.97 52.40 -90.92
C ALA A 52 -1.98 52.04 -92.05
N VAL A 53 -0.73 52.49 -91.90
CA VAL A 53 0.34 52.21 -92.86
C VAL A 53 1.08 50.94 -92.42
N ASP A 54 1.15 49.94 -93.30
CA ASP A 54 1.80 48.66 -93.00
C ASP A 54 3.25 48.85 -92.54
N GLY A 55 3.57 48.30 -91.35
CA GLY A 55 4.90 48.37 -90.73
C GLY A 55 5.12 49.55 -89.78
N CYS A 56 4.16 50.45 -89.60
CA CYS A 56 4.24 51.56 -88.65
C CYS A 56 3.44 51.29 -87.36
N SER A 57 3.95 51.74 -86.21
CA SER A 57 3.31 51.59 -84.89
C SER A 57 2.98 52.95 -84.27
N LEU A 58 1.99 52.96 -83.38
CA LEU A 58 1.66 54.13 -82.56
C LEU A 58 2.78 54.42 -81.56
N ASP A 59 3.24 55.66 -81.49
CA ASP A 59 4.12 56.15 -80.45
C ASP A 59 3.33 57.03 -79.46
N VAL A 60 3.62 56.89 -78.17
CA VAL A 60 2.90 57.58 -77.09
C VAL A 60 3.90 58.20 -76.13
N THR A 61 3.83 59.51 -75.97
CA THR A 61 4.67 60.28 -75.04
C THR A 61 3.80 61.01 -74.02
N TRP A 62 4.32 61.30 -72.83
CA TRP A 62 3.57 61.98 -71.77
C TRP A 62 4.45 62.92 -70.94
N ASP A 63 3.82 63.88 -70.25
CA ASP A 63 4.49 64.98 -69.53
C ASP A 63 4.61 64.80 -68.00
N ALA A 64 4.19 63.65 -67.48
CA ALA A 64 4.15 63.37 -66.04
C ALA A 64 5.12 62.26 -65.60
N THR A 65 5.87 62.51 -64.52
CA THR A 65 6.84 61.54 -63.98
C THR A 65 6.19 60.38 -63.20
N TRP A 66 4.92 60.49 -62.83
CA TRP A 66 4.16 59.46 -62.09
C TRP A 66 3.45 58.44 -63.00
N LEU A 67 3.60 58.60 -64.32
CA LEU A 67 3.24 57.59 -65.31
C LEU A 67 4.53 56.98 -65.87
N HIS A 68 4.59 55.65 -65.97
CA HIS A 68 5.74 54.93 -66.52
C HIS A 68 5.33 53.59 -67.15
N ASP A 69 6.32 52.84 -67.67
CA ASP A 69 6.16 51.50 -68.25
C ASP A 69 5.13 51.39 -69.39
N LEU A 70 5.36 52.12 -70.48
CA LEU A 70 4.53 52.03 -71.68
C LEU A 70 4.60 50.64 -72.32
N SER A 71 3.43 50.09 -72.62
CA SER A 71 3.27 48.94 -73.49
C SER A 71 2.20 49.21 -74.54
N VAL A 72 2.56 49.14 -75.82
CA VAL A 72 1.65 49.37 -76.96
C VAL A 72 1.35 48.04 -77.66
N SER A 73 0.08 47.81 -77.93
CA SER A 73 -0.43 46.67 -78.71
C SER A 73 -1.32 47.18 -79.86
N ALA A 74 -1.84 46.26 -80.68
CA ALA A 74 -2.53 46.62 -81.92
C ALA A 74 -3.81 47.45 -81.73
N ASP A 75 -4.49 47.32 -80.58
CA ASP A 75 -5.80 47.95 -80.32
C ASP A 75 -5.85 48.80 -79.04
N LYS A 76 -4.74 48.86 -78.28
CA LYS A 76 -4.62 49.64 -77.04
C LYS A 76 -3.17 49.86 -76.64
N PHE A 77 -2.95 50.87 -75.81
CA PHE A 77 -1.71 51.01 -75.05
C PHE A 77 -2.01 51.12 -73.55
N THR A 78 -0.99 50.84 -72.74
CA THR A 78 -1.10 50.89 -71.30
C THR A 78 0.09 51.56 -70.63
N LEU A 79 -0.15 52.29 -69.55
CA LEU A 79 0.84 52.93 -68.67
C LEU A 79 0.57 52.55 -67.22
N GLN A 80 1.60 52.47 -66.40
CA GLN A 80 1.47 52.30 -64.96
C GLN A 80 1.44 53.67 -64.27
N ALA A 81 0.50 53.90 -63.36
CA ALA A 81 0.39 55.10 -62.54
C ALA A 81 0.75 54.80 -61.08
N ASP A 82 1.58 55.65 -60.48
CA ASP A 82 1.87 55.63 -59.04
C ASP A 82 0.66 56.11 -58.21
N ALA A 83 0.63 55.77 -56.92
CA ALA A 83 -0.37 56.28 -55.99
C ALA A 83 -0.23 57.81 -55.78
N ASN A 84 -1.36 58.49 -55.57
CA ASN A 84 -1.47 59.92 -55.35
C ASN A 84 -2.02 60.24 -53.94
N PRO A 85 -1.14 60.40 -52.92
CA PRO A 85 -1.57 60.77 -51.58
C PRO A 85 -1.95 62.25 -51.42
N GLY A 86 -1.78 63.08 -52.48
CA GLY A 86 -2.05 64.51 -52.47
C GLY A 86 -3.34 64.92 -53.18
N ALA A 87 -3.42 66.19 -53.58
CA ALA A 87 -4.55 66.71 -54.39
C ALA A 87 -4.62 66.05 -55.77
N ALA A 88 -5.80 66.05 -56.40
CA ALA A 88 -5.99 65.45 -57.72
C ALA A 88 -5.01 66.08 -58.75
N ARG A 89 -4.40 65.22 -59.59
CA ARG A 89 -3.35 65.58 -60.54
C ARG A 89 -3.68 65.08 -61.95
N GLU A 90 -3.16 65.74 -62.98
CA GLU A 90 -3.42 65.40 -64.39
C GLU A 90 -2.11 65.27 -65.17
N ALA A 91 -2.13 64.48 -66.25
CA ALA A 91 -1.04 64.29 -67.19
C ALA A 91 -1.58 64.32 -68.63
N LYS A 92 -0.83 64.93 -69.54
CA LYS A 92 -1.14 64.93 -70.97
C LYS A 92 -0.34 63.88 -71.71
N LEU A 93 -1.01 63.16 -72.60
CA LEU A 93 -0.44 62.13 -73.46
C LEU A 93 -0.57 62.58 -74.91
N THR A 94 0.51 62.49 -75.68
CA THR A 94 0.52 62.78 -77.11
C THR A 94 0.74 61.49 -77.88
N LEU A 95 -0.27 61.12 -78.66
CA LEU A 95 -0.24 59.96 -79.56
C LEU A 95 0.17 60.43 -80.95
N THR A 96 1.21 59.82 -81.51
CA THR A 96 1.70 60.12 -82.86
C THR A 96 1.74 58.84 -83.70
N TYR A 97 1.39 58.99 -84.97
CA TYR A 97 1.45 57.92 -85.96
C TYR A 97 1.87 58.53 -87.30
N PRO A 98 2.75 57.89 -88.09
CA PRO A 98 3.25 58.46 -89.34
C PRO A 98 2.13 58.91 -90.28
N GLU A 99 2.25 60.14 -90.80
CA GLU A 99 1.28 60.78 -91.72
C GLU A 99 -0.12 61.06 -91.13
N ALA A 100 -0.36 60.73 -89.85
CA ALA A 100 -1.55 61.13 -89.10
C ALA A 100 -1.33 62.44 -88.34
N THR A 101 -2.41 63.20 -88.11
CA THR A 101 -2.37 64.31 -87.15
C THR A 101 -2.34 63.74 -85.73
N SER A 102 -1.41 64.21 -84.90
CA SER A 102 -1.27 63.76 -83.51
C SER A 102 -2.52 64.02 -82.68
N VAL A 103 -2.82 63.12 -81.75
CA VAL A 103 -3.97 63.24 -80.82
C VAL A 103 -3.44 63.44 -79.40
N GLU A 104 -3.90 64.49 -78.73
CA GLU A 104 -3.63 64.72 -77.31
C GLU A 104 -4.77 64.17 -76.44
N LEU A 105 -4.39 63.41 -75.41
CA LEU A 105 -5.29 62.90 -74.37
C LEU A 105 -4.88 63.43 -72.99
N THR A 106 -5.80 63.43 -72.04
CA THR A 106 -5.55 63.78 -70.64
C THR A 106 -5.93 62.63 -69.72
N VAL A 107 -5.01 62.22 -68.84
CA VAL A 107 -5.26 61.28 -67.73
C VAL A 107 -5.34 62.08 -66.44
N ARG A 108 -6.44 61.92 -65.70
CA ARG A 108 -6.64 62.55 -64.40
C ARG A 108 -6.65 61.51 -63.28
N GLN A 109 -5.86 61.73 -62.23
CA GLN A 109 -5.81 60.90 -61.03
C GLN A 109 -6.33 61.67 -59.80
N MET A 110 -7.31 61.10 -59.10
CA MET A 110 -8.03 61.76 -57.99
C MET A 110 -7.22 61.82 -56.67
N SER A 111 -7.68 62.62 -55.68
CA SER A 111 -7.11 62.71 -54.33
C SER A 111 -7.70 61.67 -53.36
N ALA A 112 -6.97 61.29 -52.30
CA ALA A 112 -7.49 60.41 -51.25
C ALA A 112 -8.63 61.08 -50.44
N SER A 113 -9.78 60.42 -50.30
CA SER A 113 -10.90 60.84 -49.44
C SER A 113 -10.68 60.46 -47.97
N GLU A 114 -11.28 61.17 -47.01
CA GLU A 114 -11.28 60.74 -45.59
C GLU A 114 -11.87 59.34 -45.48
N SER A 115 -11.10 58.41 -44.92
CA SER A 115 -11.55 57.04 -44.71
C SER A 115 -10.87 56.45 -43.49
N ILE A 116 -11.66 55.83 -42.62
CA ILE A 116 -11.18 54.92 -41.60
C ILE A 116 -11.95 53.59 -41.70
N SER A 117 -11.21 52.50 -41.69
CA SER A 117 -11.77 51.15 -41.71
C SER A 117 -11.04 50.27 -40.72
N ILE A 118 -11.76 49.32 -40.16
CA ILE A 118 -11.20 48.34 -39.24
C ILE A 118 -11.47 46.92 -39.73
N SER A 119 -10.56 46.01 -39.41
CA SER A 119 -10.71 44.58 -39.67
C SER A 119 -10.07 43.77 -38.53
N PRO A 120 -10.82 42.90 -37.84
CA PRO A 120 -12.27 42.67 -37.96
C PRO A 120 -13.10 43.80 -37.32
N LYS A 121 -14.42 43.86 -37.62
CA LYS A 121 -15.36 44.80 -36.98
C LYS A 121 -15.93 44.32 -35.64
N THR A 122 -15.63 43.08 -35.26
CA THR A 122 -16.05 42.46 -34.01
C THR A 122 -14.92 41.61 -33.47
N LEU A 123 -14.58 41.77 -32.19
CA LEU A 123 -13.73 40.85 -31.43
C LEU A 123 -14.60 40.07 -30.46
N SER A 124 -14.49 38.74 -30.50
CA SER A 124 -15.25 37.83 -29.64
C SER A 124 -14.28 37.05 -28.74
N PHE A 125 -14.45 37.19 -27.43
CA PHE A 125 -13.64 36.55 -26.41
C PHE A 125 -14.40 35.37 -25.78
N SER A 126 -13.66 34.35 -25.36
CA SER A 126 -14.21 33.26 -24.53
C SER A 126 -14.74 33.81 -23.20
N TYR A 127 -15.57 33.03 -22.50
CA TYR A 127 -16.01 33.41 -21.16
C TYR A 127 -14.85 33.58 -20.16
N LYS A 128 -13.67 33.00 -20.42
CA LYS A 128 -12.45 33.19 -19.61
C LYS A 128 -11.62 34.41 -20.00
N GLY A 129 -11.98 35.10 -21.09
CA GLY A 129 -11.20 36.20 -21.64
C GLY A 129 -10.14 35.74 -22.64
N GLY A 130 -9.13 36.59 -22.88
CA GLY A 130 -8.07 36.40 -23.87
C GLY A 130 -7.50 37.73 -24.40
N GLU A 131 -6.66 37.65 -25.42
CA GLU A 131 -6.15 38.81 -26.16
C GLU A 131 -6.54 38.71 -27.62
N GLU A 132 -7.06 39.78 -28.21
CA GLU A 132 -7.41 39.87 -29.63
C GLU A 132 -6.97 41.20 -30.22
N THR A 133 -6.79 41.25 -31.54
CA THR A 133 -6.29 42.46 -32.22
C THR A 133 -7.21 42.92 -33.35
N VAL A 134 -7.23 44.22 -33.59
CA VAL A 134 -7.89 44.84 -34.74
C VAL A 134 -6.89 45.66 -35.53
N THR A 135 -6.93 45.52 -36.86
CA THR A 135 -6.18 46.38 -37.77
C THR A 135 -7.04 47.58 -38.13
N VAL A 136 -6.50 48.78 -37.90
CA VAL A 136 -7.08 50.08 -38.25
C VAL A 136 -6.32 50.60 -39.46
N THR A 137 -7.03 50.86 -40.56
CA THR A 137 -6.48 51.51 -41.75
C THR A 137 -7.15 52.86 -41.88
N SER A 138 -6.35 53.94 -41.84
CA SER A 138 -6.87 55.31 -41.87
C SER A 138 -6.09 56.20 -42.83
N SER A 139 -6.79 57.09 -43.52
CA SER A 139 -6.17 58.12 -44.38
C SER A 139 -5.58 59.30 -43.59
N LYS A 140 -5.89 59.42 -42.29
CA LYS A 140 -5.42 60.45 -41.34
C LYS A 140 -5.14 59.82 -39.96
N SER A 141 -4.58 60.58 -39.02
CA SER A 141 -4.49 60.13 -37.62
C SER A 141 -5.88 59.83 -37.03
N TRP A 142 -5.93 58.94 -36.04
CA TRP A 142 -7.16 58.44 -35.44
C TRP A 142 -7.06 58.35 -33.91
N THR A 143 -8.20 58.39 -33.22
CA THR A 143 -8.34 58.16 -31.78
C THR A 143 -9.40 57.09 -31.49
N LEU A 144 -9.34 56.48 -30.30
CA LEU A 144 -10.29 55.45 -29.84
C LEU A 144 -11.21 56.02 -28.77
N GLU A 145 -12.51 56.01 -29.04
CA GLU A 145 -13.55 56.42 -28.09
C GLU A 145 -14.30 55.19 -27.54
N GLY A 146 -14.42 55.08 -26.20
CA GLY A 146 -15.13 54.00 -25.52
C GLY A 146 -14.34 53.45 -24.32
N SER A 147 -15.04 52.84 -23.35
CA SER A 147 -14.41 52.22 -22.18
C SER A 147 -15.32 51.13 -21.59
N ALA A 148 -14.72 50.07 -21.05
CA ALA A 148 -15.38 49.07 -20.22
C ALA A 148 -14.40 48.55 -19.17
N ASP A 149 -14.85 48.42 -17.92
CA ASP A 149 -13.99 48.02 -16.78
C ASP A 149 -13.41 46.60 -16.91
N TRP A 150 -13.89 45.81 -17.87
CA TRP A 150 -13.47 44.43 -18.13
C TRP A 150 -12.64 44.27 -19.43
N VAL A 151 -12.31 45.38 -20.11
CA VAL A 151 -11.52 45.40 -21.36
C VAL A 151 -10.35 46.38 -21.23
N GLU A 152 -9.13 45.90 -21.40
CA GLU A 152 -7.91 46.70 -21.49
C GLU A 152 -7.48 46.89 -22.95
N VAL A 153 -6.95 48.06 -23.32
CA VAL A 153 -6.52 48.39 -24.69
C VAL A 153 -5.10 48.93 -24.68
N ASP A 154 -4.25 48.45 -25.59
CA ASP A 154 -2.84 48.84 -25.63
C ASP A 154 -2.58 50.23 -26.23
N LYS A 155 -3.47 50.72 -27.10
CA LYS A 155 -3.37 52.00 -27.81
C LYS A 155 -4.72 52.67 -27.94
N THR A 156 -4.75 53.99 -27.74
CA THR A 156 -5.97 54.82 -27.88
C THR A 156 -5.85 55.87 -28.98
N GLU A 157 -4.72 55.93 -29.70
CA GLU A 157 -4.48 56.82 -30.84
C GLU A 157 -3.46 56.22 -31.82
N GLY A 158 -3.46 56.71 -33.07
CA GLY A 158 -2.50 56.30 -34.11
C GLY A 158 -2.44 57.26 -35.31
N GLU A 159 -1.38 57.16 -36.11
CA GLU A 159 -1.15 58.00 -37.30
C GLU A 159 -1.84 57.45 -38.57
N SER A 160 -1.80 58.19 -39.68
CA SER A 160 -2.30 57.71 -40.98
C SER A 160 -1.55 56.48 -41.48
N GLY A 161 -2.25 55.54 -42.09
CA GLY A 161 -1.72 54.25 -42.53
C GLY A 161 -2.40 53.09 -41.80
N GLU A 162 -1.68 51.99 -41.66
CA GLU A 162 -2.15 50.78 -40.98
C GLU A 162 -1.59 50.71 -39.55
N SER A 163 -2.43 50.39 -38.57
CA SER A 163 -2.05 50.24 -37.16
C SER A 163 -2.80 49.07 -36.53
N VAL A 164 -2.10 48.25 -35.74
CA VAL A 164 -2.70 47.14 -34.99
C VAL A 164 -2.91 47.56 -33.54
N VAL A 165 -4.13 47.37 -33.03
CA VAL A 165 -4.55 47.67 -31.65
C VAL A 165 -4.98 46.38 -30.97
N LYS A 166 -4.46 46.13 -29.78
CA LYS A 166 -4.70 44.93 -28.97
C LYS A 166 -5.68 45.22 -27.85
N PHE A 167 -6.66 44.34 -27.70
CA PHE A 167 -7.65 44.33 -26.62
C PHE A 167 -7.45 43.08 -25.76
N THR A 168 -7.40 43.25 -24.44
CA THR A 168 -7.21 42.18 -23.46
C THR A 168 -8.41 42.12 -22.52
N VAL A 169 -8.98 40.92 -22.34
CA VAL A 169 -10.03 40.61 -21.36
C VAL A 169 -9.47 39.60 -20.37
N SER A 170 -9.35 39.95 -19.09
CA SER A 170 -8.70 39.13 -18.06
C SER A 170 -9.65 38.58 -16.99
N THR A 171 -10.94 38.93 -17.04
CA THR A 171 -11.96 38.49 -16.07
C THR A 171 -12.85 37.42 -16.66
N THR A 172 -13.35 36.49 -15.84
CA THR A 172 -14.34 35.50 -16.26
C THR A 172 -15.75 36.13 -16.38
N ASN A 173 -16.54 35.69 -17.35
CA ASN A 173 -17.96 35.99 -17.44
C ASN A 173 -18.80 34.85 -16.87
N GLU A 174 -19.07 34.92 -15.57
CA GLU A 174 -19.87 33.94 -14.83
C GLU A 174 -21.39 34.17 -14.94
N THR A 175 -21.82 35.13 -15.77
CA THR A 175 -23.24 35.45 -15.96
C THR A 175 -23.82 34.67 -17.12
N ASP A 176 -25.14 34.40 -17.09
CA ASP A 176 -25.83 33.65 -18.15
C ASP A 176 -26.04 34.45 -19.46
N ALA A 177 -25.43 35.64 -19.59
CA ALA A 177 -25.52 36.50 -20.76
C ALA A 177 -24.12 36.99 -21.22
N ALA A 178 -23.94 37.17 -22.54
CA ALA A 178 -22.72 37.76 -23.08
C ALA A 178 -22.57 39.23 -22.66
N LYS A 179 -21.35 39.65 -22.33
CA LYS A 179 -21.02 41.07 -22.11
C LYS A 179 -20.66 41.70 -23.45
N GLU A 180 -21.21 42.87 -23.75
CA GLU A 180 -20.93 43.60 -25.00
C GLU A 180 -20.54 45.06 -24.72
N VAL A 181 -19.55 45.56 -25.45
CA VAL A 181 -19.18 46.98 -25.49
C VAL A 181 -18.79 47.38 -26.91
N THR A 182 -19.00 48.64 -27.28
CA THR A 182 -18.55 49.18 -28.59
C THR A 182 -17.50 50.26 -28.37
N PHE A 183 -16.35 50.11 -29.02
CA PHE A 183 -15.33 51.14 -29.17
C PHE A 183 -15.44 51.76 -30.56
N ASN A 184 -15.13 53.05 -30.71
CA ASN A 184 -15.18 53.74 -32.00
C ASN A 184 -13.81 54.28 -32.35
N PHE A 185 -13.25 53.82 -33.47
CA PHE A 185 -12.08 54.44 -34.07
C PHE A 185 -12.52 55.66 -34.88
N VAL A 186 -11.97 56.83 -34.56
CA VAL A 186 -12.41 58.12 -35.10
C VAL A 186 -11.26 58.74 -35.89
N SER A 187 -11.47 59.07 -37.16
CA SER A 187 -10.51 59.86 -37.95
C SER A 187 -11.22 61.01 -38.66
N GLY A 188 -10.96 62.23 -38.21
CA GLY A 188 -11.69 63.41 -38.68
C GLY A 188 -13.18 63.32 -38.35
N SER A 189 -14.03 63.27 -39.37
CA SER A 189 -15.49 63.14 -39.23
C SER A 189 -16.01 61.70 -39.31
N GLU A 190 -15.15 60.75 -39.71
CA GLU A 190 -15.52 59.35 -39.94
C GLU A 190 -15.31 58.49 -38.67
N LYS A 191 -16.20 57.52 -38.46
CA LYS A 191 -16.14 56.57 -37.33
C LYS A 191 -16.22 55.13 -37.82
N ALA A 192 -15.34 54.28 -37.29
CA ALA A 192 -15.38 52.84 -37.47
C ALA A 192 -15.66 52.14 -36.11
N PRO A 193 -16.90 51.67 -35.87
CA PRO A 193 -17.26 51.00 -34.63
C PRO A 193 -16.71 49.56 -34.58
N LEU A 194 -15.96 49.24 -33.52
CA LEU A 194 -15.56 47.91 -33.13
C LEU A 194 -16.46 47.40 -32.00
N LYS A 195 -17.16 46.30 -32.23
CA LYS A 195 -17.90 45.59 -31.19
C LYS A 195 -16.96 44.61 -30.47
N ILE A 196 -16.94 44.64 -29.14
CA ILE A 196 -16.27 43.64 -28.32
C ILE A 196 -17.33 42.86 -27.55
N GLN A 197 -17.25 41.54 -27.63
CA GLN A 197 -18.17 40.62 -26.99
C GLN A 197 -17.37 39.59 -26.19
N GLN A 198 -17.70 39.42 -24.90
CA GLN A 198 -17.25 38.28 -24.11
C GLN A 198 -18.42 37.32 -23.91
N ASN A 199 -18.25 36.06 -24.33
CA ASN A 199 -19.30 35.05 -24.26
C ASN A 199 -19.61 34.65 -22.80
N GLN A 200 -20.81 34.12 -22.55
CA GLN A 200 -21.20 33.46 -21.30
C GLN A 200 -20.59 32.05 -21.17
N GLU A 201 -20.54 31.48 -19.97
CA GLU A 201 -20.16 30.08 -19.77
C GLU A 201 -21.22 29.13 -20.38
N GLY A 202 -20.76 28.17 -21.19
CA GLY A 202 -21.63 27.15 -21.76
C GLY A 202 -22.09 26.14 -20.72
N LYS A 203 -23.40 25.89 -20.70
CA LYS A 203 -24.07 24.83 -19.94
C LYS A 203 -24.77 23.90 -20.92
N LEU A 204 -24.61 22.60 -20.71
CA LEU A 204 -25.27 21.56 -21.47
C LEU A 204 -25.80 20.53 -20.46
N ILE A 205 -27.11 20.30 -20.47
CA ILE A 205 -27.80 19.45 -19.50
C ILE A 205 -28.61 18.44 -20.29
N ILE A 206 -28.35 17.15 -20.06
CA ILE A 206 -29.13 16.05 -20.63
C ILE A 206 -30.20 15.65 -19.62
N ASP A 207 -31.41 15.38 -20.11
CA ASP A 207 -32.49 14.83 -19.28
C ASP A 207 -32.03 13.50 -18.63
N GLU A 208 -32.30 13.30 -17.35
CA GLU A 208 -31.79 12.15 -16.59
C GLU A 208 -32.25 10.82 -17.23
N ASP A 209 -33.50 10.80 -17.72
CA ASP A 209 -34.10 9.66 -18.43
C ASP A 209 -33.42 9.37 -19.78
N SER A 210 -32.69 10.33 -20.34
CA SER A 210 -31.94 10.19 -21.61
C SER A 210 -30.47 9.77 -21.41
N LYS A 211 -29.93 9.77 -20.19
CA LYS A 211 -28.51 9.43 -19.94
C LYS A 211 -28.16 7.99 -20.30
N THR A 212 -29.10 7.06 -20.14
CA THR A 212 -28.94 5.67 -20.60
C THR A 212 -30.24 5.19 -21.24
N ILE A 213 -30.18 4.83 -22.52
CA ILE A 213 -31.36 4.41 -23.28
C ILE A 213 -31.20 2.94 -23.69
N SER A 214 -32.07 2.09 -23.17
CA SER A 214 -32.09 0.66 -23.48
C SER A 214 -33.10 0.35 -24.58
N VAL A 215 -32.67 -0.35 -25.64
CA VAL A 215 -33.51 -0.75 -26.78
C VAL A 215 -33.41 -2.25 -27.04
N SER A 216 -34.46 -2.84 -27.64
CA SER A 216 -34.41 -4.24 -28.08
C SER A 216 -33.46 -4.43 -29.27
N ASN A 217 -33.23 -5.69 -29.66
CA ASN A 217 -32.37 -6.06 -30.77
C ASN A 217 -32.92 -5.70 -32.17
N THR A 218 -34.15 -5.20 -32.25
CA THR A 218 -34.74 -4.73 -33.51
C THR A 218 -34.42 -3.26 -33.77
N GLU A 219 -34.47 -2.85 -35.03
CA GLU A 219 -34.29 -1.45 -35.43
C GLU A 219 -35.28 -0.51 -34.70
N GLN A 220 -34.78 0.56 -34.09
CA GLN A 220 -35.55 1.51 -33.28
C GLN A 220 -35.00 2.93 -33.42
N ASN A 221 -35.88 3.93 -33.35
CA ASN A 221 -35.47 5.34 -33.25
C ASN A 221 -35.42 5.76 -31.78
N VAL A 222 -34.32 6.38 -31.38
CA VAL A 222 -34.07 6.92 -30.06
C VAL A 222 -34.07 8.44 -30.14
N THR A 223 -34.69 9.12 -29.17
CA THR A 223 -34.70 10.59 -29.10
C THR A 223 -34.07 11.04 -27.79
N VAL A 224 -33.14 11.98 -27.87
CA VAL A 224 -32.41 12.55 -26.74
C VAL A 224 -32.84 13.98 -26.54
N LYS A 225 -33.33 14.28 -25.34
CA LYS A 225 -33.74 15.64 -24.96
C LYS A 225 -32.61 16.28 -24.18
N LEU A 226 -32.18 17.47 -24.59
CA LEU A 226 -31.18 18.24 -23.86
C LEU A 226 -31.53 19.73 -23.81
N GLN A 227 -30.93 20.41 -22.85
CA GLN A 227 -30.98 21.87 -22.73
C GLN A 227 -29.56 22.41 -22.85
N THR A 228 -29.42 23.53 -23.55
CA THR A 228 -28.16 24.27 -23.59
C THR A 228 -28.42 25.77 -23.63
N ASN A 229 -27.49 26.58 -23.14
CA ASN A 229 -27.52 28.04 -23.26
C ASN A 229 -26.60 28.58 -24.38
N ILE A 230 -25.85 27.70 -25.09
CA ILE A 230 -24.95 28.06 -26.19
C ILE A 230 -25.16 27.09 -27.37
N GLU A 231 -25.25 27.65 -28.58
CA GLU A 231 -25.42 26.90 -29.84
C GLU A 231 -24.28 27.19 -30.84
N PRO A 232 -23.98 26.28 -31.79
CA PRO A 232 -24.64 24.98 -32.02
C PRO A 232 -24.22 23.90 -31.02
N VAL A 233 -25.10 22.92 -30.80
CA VAL A 233 -24.74 21.64 -30.17
C VAL A 233 -24.46 20.64 -31.28
N THR A 234 -23.29 20.02 -31.25
CA THR A 234 -22.94 18.90 -32.11
C THR A 234 -23.14 17.60 -31.36
N ALA A 235 -23.72 16.60 -32.01
CA ALA A 235 -23.77 15.24 -31.52
C ALA A 235 -22.78 14.39 -32.32
N THR A 236 -21.83 13.79 -31.62
CA THR A 236 -20.82 12.91 -32.21
C THR A 236 -21.03 11.51 -31.66
N ILE A 237 -21.29 10.56 -32.55
CA ILE A 237 -21.33 9.14 -32.21
C ILE A 237 -19.88 8.67 -32.03
N GLU A 238 -19.64 7.85 -31.00
CA GLU A 238 -18.34 7.24 -30.72
C GLU A 238 -17.70 6.60 -31.97
N GLU A 239 -16.37 6.75 -32.09
CA GLU A 239 -15.62 6.26 -33.25
C GLU A 239 -15.75 4.73 -33.37
N GLY A 240 -16.06 4.25 -34.58
CA GLY A 240 -16.24 2.81 -34.84
C GLY A 240 -17.68 2.30 -34.67
N VAL A 241 -18.64 3.16 -34.32
CA VAL A 241 -20.06 2.81 -34.25
C VAL A 241 -20.74 3.09 -35.59
N ASP A 242 -21.07 2.02 -36.32
CA ASP A 242 -21.77 2.06 -37.61
C ASP A 242 -23.25 1.66 -37.53
N TRP A 243 -23.69 1.18 -36.35
CA TRP A 243 -25.06 0.72 -36.11
C TRP A 243 -26.00 1.79 -35.52
N ILE A 244 -25.51 3.02 -35.37
CA ILE A 244 -26.30 4.19 -35.00
C ILE A 244 -26.14 5.25 -36.09
N GLU A 245 -27.24 5.73 -36.63
CA GLU A 245 -27.27 6.77 -37.66
C GLU A 245 -27.97 8.01 -37.10
N ALA A 246 -27.38 9.19 -37.27
CA ALA A 246 -28.08 10.45 -36.97
C ALA A 246 -29.23 10.63 -37.98
N VAL A 247 -30.44 10.86 -37.48
CA VAL A 247 -31.60 11.18 -38.33
C VAL A 247 -31.63 12.69 -38.52
N ASP A 248 -31.70 13.18 -39.77
CA ASP A 248 -31.76 14.61 -40.08
C ASP A 248 -32.75 15.37 -39.16
N THR A 249 -32.23 16.10 -38.18
CA THR A 249 -33.02 16.87 -37.23
C THR A 249 -33.40 18.20 -37.86
N ARG A 250 -34.45 18.21 -38.69
CA ARG A 250 -35.15 19.47 -39.01
C ARG A 250 -36.10 19.82 -37.87
N ALA A 251 -35.55 20.14 -36.70
CA ALA A 251 -36.32 20.75 -35.62
C ALA A 251 -36.04 22.26 -35.59
N MET A 252 -36.98 23.04 -36.12
CA MET A 252 -37.18 24.39 -35.63
C MET A 252 -37.79 24.26 -34.23
N ILE A 253 -37.06 24.72 -33.22
CA ILE A 253 -37.54 25.19 -31.90
C ILE A 253 -37.45 24.21 -30.71
N ASP A 254 -37.38 22.87 -30.88
CA ASP A 254 -37.14 21.94 -29.75
C ASP A 254 -35.80 21.16 -29.86
N LYS A 255 -35.03 21.14 -28.76
CA LYS A 255 -33.66 20.58 -28.64
C LYS A 255 -33.64 19.06 -28.50
N GLU A 256 -34.23 18.38 -29.49
CA GLU A 256 -34.30 16.93 -29.56
C GLU A 256 -33.35 16.39 -30.65
N PHE A 257 -32.49 15.45 -30.28
CA PHE A 257 -31.63 14.72 -31.22
C PHE A 257 -32.19 13.31 -31.44
N SER A 258 -32.48 12.96 -32.69
CA SER A 258 -32.96 11.63 -33.03
C SER A 258 -31.87 10.79 -33.68
N PHE A 259 -31.72 9.56 -33.18
CA PHE A 259 -30.78 8.57 -33.67
C PHE A 259 -31.53 7.32 -34.08
N LYS A 260 -31.22 6.79 -35.26
CA LYS A 260 -31.72 5.50 -35.72
C LYS A 260 -30.74 4.42 -35.28
N VAL A 261 -31.20 3.54 -34.40
CA VAL A 261 -30.45 2.38 -33.93
C VAL A 261 -30.81 1.20 -34.83
N LEU A 262 -29.86 0.73 -35.64
CA LEU A 262 -30.05 -0.40 -36.56
C LEU A 262 -30.25 -1.71 -35.78
N ALA A 263 -30.93 -2.68 -36.40
CA ALA A 263 -31.14 -3.99 -35.78
C ALA A 263 -29.81 -4.68 -35.44
N ASN A 264 -29.76 -5.34 -34.28
CA ASN A 264 -28.67 -6.21 -33.87
C ASN A 264 -28.97 -7.64 -34.35
N THR A 265 -28.64 -7.91 -35.62
CA THR A 265 -28.91 -9.20 -36.29
C THR A 265 -27.80 -10.24 -36.08
N GLU A 266 -26.66 -9.82 -35.55
CA GLU A 266 -25.46 -10.61 -35.32
C GLU A 266 -24.88 -10.18 -33.97
N GLY A 267 -24.84 -11.04 -32.96
CA GLY A 267 -24.25 -10.67 -31.66
C GLY A 267 -25.12 -10.88 -30.44
N GLY A 268 -24.56 -10.60 -29.27
CA GLY A 268 -25.22 -10.33 -27.99
C GLY A 268 -25.31 -8.82 -27.74
N PRO A 269 -25.57 -8.37 -26.50
CA PRO A 269 -25.84 -6.97 -26.25
C PRO A 269 -24.65 -6.08 -26.62
N ARG A 270 -24.93 -4.89 -27.17
CA ARG A 270 -23.94 -3.88 -27.56
C ARG A 270 -24.33 -2.51 -27.03
N ASP A 271 -23.36 -1.65 -26.77
CA ASP A 271 -23.61 -0.27 -26.39
C ASP A 271 -22.68 0.70 -27.13
N ALA A 272 -23.08 1.97 -27.12
CA ALA A 272 -22.33 3.05 -27.76
C ALA A 272 -22.58 4.36 -27.04
N THR A 273 -21.54 5.18 -26.95
CA THR A 273 -21.62 6.52 -26.39
C THR A 273 -21.93 7.54 -27.48
N ILE A 274 -22.84 8.47 -27.20
CA ILE A 274 -23.07 9.67 -28.03
C ILE A 274 -22.68 10.87 -27.21
N ILE A 275 -21.72 11.64 -27.70
CA ILE A 275 -21.18 12.83 -27.03
C ILE A 275 -21.82 14.08 -27.63
N PHE A 276 -22.42 14.91 -26.78
CA PHE A 276 -22.98 16.20 -27.13
C PHE A 276 -22.03 17.31 -26.70
N LYS A 277 -21.61 18.15 -27.64
CA LYS A 277 -20.70 19.27 -27.38
C LYS A 277 -21.31 20.59 -27.84
N ASN A 278 -21.14 21.63 -27.04
CA ASN A 278 -21.23 23.01 -27.53
C ASN A 278 -19.82 23.64 -27.48
N ALA A 279 -19.73 24.97 -27.60
CA ALA A 279 -18.44 25.66 -27.61
C ALA A 279 -17.61 25.47 -26.31
N ASP A 280 -18.27 25.26 -25.17
CA ASP A 280 -17.64 25.36 -23.84
C ASP A 280 -17.97 24.19 -22.88
N ALA A 281 -18.88 23.28 -23.25
CA ALA A 281 -19.34 22.15 -22.43
C ALA A 281 -19.55 20.86 -23.25
N SER A 282 -19.43 19.71 -22.57
CA SER A 282 -19.59 18.37 -23.15
C SER A 282 -20.35 17.46 -22.19
N GLU A 283 -21.38 16.77 -22.67
CA GLU A 283 -22.08 15.69 -21.97
C GLU A 283 -22.16 14.45 -22.87
N HIS A 284 -22.59 13.31 -22.32
CA HIS A 284 -22.77 12.09 -23.09
C HIS A 284 -23.97 11.27 -22.64
N ILE A 285 -24.45 10.41 -23.53
CA ILE A 285 -25.41 9.34 -23.21
C ILE A 285 -24.84 7.99 -23.63
N VAL A 286 -25.41 6.91 -23.09
CA VAL A 286 -25.12 5.54 -23.51
C VAL A 286 -26.38 4.90 -24.09
N ILE A 287 -26.34 4.45 -25.34
CA ILE A 287 -27.39 3.61 -25.94
C ILE A 287 -27.00 2.14 -25.73
N LYS A 288 -27.85 1.37 -25.06
CA LYS A 288 -27.67 -0.07 -24.83
C LYS A 288 -28.68 -0.86 -25.66
N GLN A 289 -28.22 -1.67 -26.60
CA GLN A 289 -29.06 -2.50 -27.44
C GLN A 289 -28.94 -3.97 -27.07
N ALA A 290 -30.07 -4.66 -26.94
CA ALA A 290 -30.11 -6.10 -26.70
C ALA A 290 -29.49 -6.90 -27.86
N GLY A 291 -28.99 -8.10 -27.55
CA GLY A 291 -28.42 -9.05 -28.50
C GLY A 291 -29.42 -9.78 -29.38
N LYS A 292 -28.91 -10.48 -30.40
CA LYS A 292 -29.65 -11.51 -31.15
C LYS A 292 -30.33 -12.48 -30.17
N GLU A 293 -31.59 -12.78 -30.41
CA GLU A 293 -32.27 -13.85 -29.66
C GLU A 293 -31.71 -15.22 -30.07
N LEU A 294 -31.20 -15.96 -29.09
CA LEU A 294 -30.78 -17.36 -29.25
C LEU A 294 -31.95 -18.30 -28.93
N THR A 295 -32.08 -19.37 -29.71
CA THR A 295 -33.12 -20.39 -29.53
C THR A 295 -32.58 -21.57 -28.74
N TYR A 296 -33.26 -21.95 -27.65
CA TYR A 296 -32.90 -23.10 -26.81
C TYR A 296 -33.65 -24.37 -27.23
N PRO A 297 -33.09 -25.57 -26.97
CA PRO A 297 -31.90 -25.86 -26.14
C PRO A 297 -30.56 -25.48 -26.79
N ALA A 298 -29.54 -25.19 -25.97
CA ALA A 298 -28.23 -24.77 -26.47
C ALA A 298 -27.56 -25.87 -27.32
N VAL A 299 -26.99 -25.48 -28.47
CA VAL A 299 -26.32 -26.41 -29.39
C VAL A 299 -24.80 -26.32 -29.19
N ILE A 300 -24.21 -27.39 -28.65
CA ILE A 300 -22.76 -27.48 -28.38
C ILE A 300 -22.17 -28.62 -29.24
N PRO A 301 -21.52 -28.30 -30.38
CA PRO A 301 -21.03 -29.32 -31.32
C PRO A 301 -19.80 -30.09 -30.82
N ASP A 302 -18.91 -29.44 -30.06
CA ASP A 302 -17.72 -30.09 -29.51
C ASP A 302 -18.13 -31.12 -28.45
N LYS A 303 -17.76 -32.38 -28.67
CA LYS A 303 -18.18 -33.49 -27.80
C LYS A 303 -17.62 -33.33 -26.38
N VAL A 304 -16.41 -32.82 -26.22
CA VAL A 304 -15.76 -32.68 -24.92
C VAL A 304 -16.42 -31.55 -24.15
N LEU A 305 -16.61 -30.40 -24.80
CA LEU A 305 -17.31 -29.25 -24.22
C LEU A 305 -18.76 -29.60 -23.87
N LYS A 306 -19.48 -30.29 -24.76
CA LYS A 306 -20.85 -30.76 -24.50
C LYS A 306 -20.90 -31.70 -23.29
N THR A 307 -19.97 -32.66 -23.20
CA THR A 307 -19.93 -33.61 -22.07
C THR A 307 -19.70 -32.88 -20.76
N TYR A 308 -18.79 -31.90 -20.74
CA TYR A 308 -18.54 -31.08 -19.56
C TYR A 308 -19.78 -30.28 -19.15
N ILE A 309 -20.40 -29.58 -20.10
CA ILE A 309 -21.58 -28.74 -19.83
C ILE A 309 -22.73 -29.59 -19.31
N MET A 310 -23.03 -30.72 -19.94
CA MET A 310 -24.11 -31.63 -19.50
C MET A 310 -23.81 -32.28 -18.14
N THR A 311 -22.54 -32.48 -17.78
CA THR A 311 -22.20 -33.07 -16.49
C THR A 311 -22.38 -32.07 -15.35
N ASN A 312 -22.11 -30.79 -15.60
CA ASN A 312 -22.01 -29.77 -14.55
C ASN A 312 -23.21 -28.81 -14.50
N PHE A 313 -23.93 -28.61 -15.60
CA PHE A 313 -24.94 -27.54 -15.72
C PHE A 313 -26.33 -27.99 -16.17
N ASP A 314 -26.49 -29.20 -16.72
CA ASP A 314 -27.80 -29.83 -16.95
C ASP A 314 -28.36 -30.31 -15.60
N THR A 315 -29.14 -29.43 -14.97
CA THR A 315 -29.62 -29.58 -13.59
C THR A 315 -30.79 -30.55 -13.54
N ASN A 316 -31.64 -30.54 -14.58
CA ASN A 316 -32.83 -31.38 -14.65
C ASN A 316 -32.53 -32.79 -15.24
N LYS A 317 -31.33 -32.99 -15.81
CA LYS A 317 -30.81 -34.23 -16.42
C LYS A 317 -31.61 -34.71 -17.61
N ASP A 318 -32.20 -33.79 -18.39
CA ASP A 318 -32.93 -34.10 -19.60
C ASP A 318 -32.03 -34.25 -20.84
N GLY A 319 -30.74 -33.95 -20.70
CA GLY A 319 -29.73 -34.06 -21.76
C GLY A 319 -29.69 -32.84 -22.70
N GLU A 320 -30.39 -31.77 -22.34
CA GLU A 320 -30.42 -30.47 -23.00
C GLU A 320 -29.97 -29.37 -22.02
N ILE A 321 -29.72 -28.15 -22.52
CA ILE A 321 -29.44 -26.98 -21.67
C ILE A 321 -30.51 -25.95 -21.96
N SER A 322 -31.33 -25.66 -20.95
CA SER A 322 -32.36 -24.62 -21.01
C SER A 322 -31.75 -23.22 -20.97
N LYS A 323 -32.59 -22.20 -21.22
CA LYS A 323 -32.18 -20.80 -21.08
C LYS A 323 -31.76 -20.48 -19.65
N GLU A 324 -32.54 -20.93 -18.69
CA GLU A 324 -32.30 -20.70 -17.26
C GLU A 324 -31.02 -21.38 -16.79
N GLU A 325 -30.75 -22.60 -17.27
CA GLU A 325 -29.50 -23.31 -16.97
C GLU A 325 -28.29 -22.59 -17.57
N ALA A 326 -28.38 -22.11 -18.81
CA ALA A 326 -27.31 -21.36 -19.45
C ALA A 326 -27.04 -19.99 -18.80
N GLU A 327 -28.09 -19.28 -18.38
CA GLU A 327 -27.99 -18.01 -17.65
C GLU A 327 -27.36 -18.18 -16.25
N ALA A 328 -27.46 -19.38 -15.66
CA ALA A 328 -26.83 -19.69 -14.37
C ALA A 328 -25.31 -19.98 -14.48
N VAL A 329 -24.80 -20.31 -15.67
CA VAL A 329 -23.38 -20.60 -15.87
C VAL A 329 -22.57 -19.31 -15.89
N LYS A 330 -21.61 -19.23 -14.97
CA LYS A 330 -20.67 -18.09 -14.86
C LYS A 330 -19.22 -18.44 -15.20
N ALA A 331 -18.85 -19.71 -15.10
CA ALA A 331 -17.49 -20.16 -15.35
C ALA A 331 -17.50 -21.51 -16.05
N ILE A 332 -16.61 -21.67 -17.03
CA ILE A 332 -16.34 -22.95 -17.69
C ILE A 332 -14.83 -23.19 -17.62
N GLU A 333 -14.45 -24.21 -16.84
CA GLU A 333 -13.05 -24.57 -16.61
C GLU A 333 -12.82 -26.00 -17.07
N LEU A 334 -12.14 -26.14 -18.20
CA LEU A 334 -11.91 -27.41 -18.87
C LEU A 334 -10.44 -27.53 -19.29
N THR A 335 -9.60 -27.82 -18.29
CA THR A 335 -8.14 -27.95 -18.45
C THR A 335 -7.73 -29.36 -18.91
N GLY A 336 -6.63 -29.46 -19.66
CA GLY A 336 -6.08 -30.74 -20.11
C GLY A 336 -6.96 -31.49 -21.12
N SER A 337 -7.77 -30.75 -21.89
CA SER A 337 -8.85 -31.32 -22.70
C SER A 337 -8.52 -31.35 -24.20
N GLU A 338 -9.22 -32.21 -24.95
CA GLU A 338 -9.11 -32.25 -26.41
C GLU A 338 -10.07 -31.27 -27.12
N ILE A 339 -10.54 -30.23 -26.42
CA ILE A 339 -11.47 -29.24 -26.99
C ILE A 339 -10.90 -28.65 -28.28
N ALA A 340 -11.68 -28.78 -29.36
CA ALA A 340 -11.29 -28.41 -30.72
C ALA A 340 -12.19 -27.31 -31.30
N SER A 341 -13.37 -27.08 -30.72
CA SER A 341 -14.22 -25.93 -31.01
C SER A 341 -14.83 -25.34 -29.74
N ILE A 342 -15.04 -24.03 -29.76
CA ILE A 342 -15.77 -23.26 -28.74
C ILE A 342 -17.22 -22.97 -29.16
N ASP A 343 -17.65 -23.44 -30.35
CA ASP A 343 -19.02 -23.23 -30.83
C ASP A 343 -20.02 -23.74 -29.77
N GLY A 344 -21.01 -22.93 -29.47
CA GLY A 344 -21.98 -23.17 -28.41
C GLY A 344 -21.72 -22.36 -27.13
N LEU A 345 -20.55 -21.73 -26.97
CA LEU A 345 -20.31 -20.83 -25.83
C LEU A 345 -21.13 -19.55 -25.88
N GLU A 346 -21.58 -19.12 -27.06
CA GLU A 346 -22.44 -17.95 -27.24
C GLU A 346 -23.81 -18.08 -26.54
N TYR A 347 -24.22 -19.30 -26.17
CA TYR A 347 -25.49 -19.56 -25.46
C TYR A 347 -25.44 -19.22 -23.96
N PHE A 348 -24.28 -18.87 -23.40
CA PHE A 348 -24.07 -18.60 -21.98
C PHE A 348 -23.87 -17.09 -21.75
N PRO A 349 -24.95 -16.30 -21.65
CA PRO A 349 -24.87 -14.83 -21.66
C PRO A 349 -24.20 -14.23 -20.41
N ASN A 350 -24.13 -15.00 -19.31
CA ASN A 350 -23.52 -14.58 -18.05
C ASN A 350 -22.15 -15.26 -17.79
N LEU A 351 -21.54 -15.84 -18.82
CA LEU A 351 -20.24 -16.49 -18.72
C LEU A 351 -19.14 -15.44 -18.51
N GLU A 352 -18.58 -15.39 -17.31
CA GLU A 352 -17.56 -14.43 -16.88
C GLU A 352 -16.14 -14.99 -16.99
N THR A 353 -15.96 -16.32 -16.83
CA THR A 353 -14.64 -16.97 -16.83
C THR A 353 -14.58 -18.18 -17.75
N VAL A 354 -13.54 -18.27 -18.59
CA VAL A 354 -13.21 -19.44 -19.40
C VAL A 354 -11.75 -19.83 -19.20
N ASP A 355 -11.52 -21.05 -18.73
CA ASP A 355 -10.19 -21.66 -18.70
C ASP A 355 -10.15 -22.92 -19.57
N PHE A 356 -9.42 -22.82 -20.67
CA PHE A 356 -9.12 -23.93 -21.58
C PHE A 356 -7.63 -24.27 -21.60
N THR A 357 -6.92 -24.15 -20.48
CA THR A 357 -5.49 -24.47 -20.42
C THR A 357 -5.21 -25.87 -20.95
N THR A 358 -4.29 -25.97 -21.93
CA THR A 358 -4.01 -27.20 -22.69
C THR A 358 -5.24 -27.65 -23.50
N HIS A 359 -5.31 -27.16 -24.73
CA HIS A 359 -6.42 -27.39 -25.66
C HIS A 359 -5.94 -27.73 -27.09
N ARG A 360 -6.85 -28.14 -27.98
CA ARG A 360 -6.59 -28.39 -29.41
C ARG A 360 -7.16 -27.34 -30.37
N LEU A 361 -7.73 -26.26 -29.84
CA LEU A 361 -8.19 -25.12 -30.66
C LEU A 361 -7.10 -24.63 -31.61
N LEU A 362 -7.45 -24.51 -32.90
CA LEU A 362 -6.61 -23.88 -33.92
C LEU A 362 -6.92 -22.39 -34.06
N LYS A 363 -8.18 -22.04 -33.83
CA LYS A 363 -8.75 -20.69 -33.80
C LYS A 363 -9.86 -20.64 -32.76
N ALA A 364 -10.10 -19.47 -32.18
CA ALA A 364 -11.22 -19.24 -31.29
C ALA A 364 -11.74 -17.81 -31.46
N ASP A 365 -13.06 -17.63 -31.44
CA ASP A 365 -13.71 -16.33 -31.55
C ASP A 365 -14.63 -16.12 -30.35
N PHE A 366 -14.13 -15.39 -29.35
CA PHE A 366 -14.86 -15.07 -28.14
C PHE A 366 -15.62 -13.75 -28.25
N SER A 367 -15.74 -13.14 -29.44
CA SER A 367 -16.48 -11.89 -29.61
C SER A 367 -17.95 -11.98 -29.20
N GLN A 368 -18.48 -13.21 -29.11
CA GLN A 368 -19.85 -13.52 -28.69
C GLN A 368 -20.01 -13.82 -27.20
N CYS A 369 -18.92 -13.80 -26.42
CA CYS A 369 -18.93 -14.04 -24.99
C CYS A 369 -18.90 -12.70 -24.23
N TYR A 370 -20.02 -11.96 -24.27
CA TYR A 370 -20.12 -10.55 -23.87
C TYR A 370 -19.90 -10.24 -22.39
N ALA A 371 -20.09 -11.23 -21.52
CA ALA A 371 -19.84 -11.10 -20.09
C ALA A 371 -18.43 -11.55 -19.70
N LEU A 372 -17.63 -12.08 -20.64
CA LEU A 372 -16.36 -12.72 -20.35
C LEU A 372 -15.33 -11.69 -19.88
N LYS A 373 -14.89 -11.84 -18.65
CA LYS A 373 -13.86 -11.02 -18.00
C LYS A 373 -12.52 -11.72 -18.00
N GLU A 374 -12.49 -13.04 -17.85
CA GLU A 374 -11.27 -13.82 -17.70
C GLU A 374 -11.19 -14.92 -18.75
N LEU A 375 -10.09 -14.93 -19.53
CA LEU A 375 -9.87 -15.90 -20.58
C LEU A 375 -8.46 -16.50 -20.52
N ASN A 376 -8.38 -17.79 -20.20
CA ASN A 376 -7.13 -18.54 -20.20
C ASN A 376 -7.10 -19.59 -21.32
N LEU A 377 -6.25 -19.33 -22.32
CA LEU A 377 -5.98 -20.20 -23.48
C LEU A 377 -4.53 -20.71 -23.46
N SER A 378 -3.92 -20.81 -22.28
CA SER A 378 -2.52 -21.22 -22.15
C SER A 378 -2.26 -22.61 -22.72
N SER A 379 -1.05 -22.84 -23.20
CA SER A 379 -0.58 -24.12 -23.73
C SER A 379 -1.34 -24.61 -24.98
N GLY A 380 -1.96 -23.70 -25.74
CA GLY A 380 -2.58 -23.97 -27.04
C GLY A 380 -1.57 -24.17 -28.17
N ALA A 381 -0.97 -25.36 -28.28
CA ALA A 381 0.11 -25.62 -29.24
C ALA A 381 -0.25 -25.37 -30.72
N GLY A 382 -1.55 -25.48 -31.07
CA GLY A 382 -2.07 -25.23 -32.42
C GLY A 382 -2.71 -23.86 -32.64
N LEU A 383 -2.90 -23.06 -31.58
CA LEU A 383 -3.67 -21.83 -31.63
C LEU A 383 -2.96 -20.77 -32.47
N SER A 384 -3.62 -20.31 -33.53
CA SER A 384 -3.05 -19.39 -34.51
C SER A 384 -3.80 -18.07 -34.64
N SER A 385 -5.04 -18.01 -34.15
CA SER A 385 -5.91 -16.82 -34.20
C SER A 385 -6.88 -16.83 -33.02
N VAL A 386 -7.03 -15.69 -32.38
CA VAL A 386 -8.03 -15.45 -31.32
C VAL A 386 -8.70 -14.10 -31.59
N VAL A 387 -10.02 -14.06 -31.46
CA VAL A 387 -10.80 -12.81 -31.38
C VAL A 387 -11.33 -12.70 -29.96
N LEU A 388 -11.16 -11.53 -29.34
CA LEU A 388 -11.45 -11.27 -27.93
C LEU A 388 -12.77 -10.48 -27.78
N PRO A 389 -13.48 -10.61 -26.65
CA PRO A 389 -14.60 -9.74 -26.30
C PRO A 389 -14.12 -8.43 -25.67
N ALA A 390 -14.94 -7.37 -25.76
CA ALA A 390 -14.63 -6.05 -25.20
C ALA A 390 -14.72 -5.96 -23.67
N SER A 391 -15.43 -6.91 -23.05
CA SER A 391 -15.57 -7.04 -21.60
C SER A 391 -14.31 -7.58 -20.91
N LEU A 392 -13.32 -8.07 -21.66
CA LEU A 392 -12.20 -8.82 -21.12
C LEU A 392 -11.31 -7.95 -20.23
N GLU A 393 -11.06 -8.42 -19.01
CA GLU A 393 -10.20 -7.81 -18.00
C GLU A 393 -8.89 -8.60 -17.82
N GLU A 394 -8.88 -9.90 -18.10
CA GLU A 394 -7.70 -10.76 -18.00
C GLU A 394 -7.58 -11.73 -19.17
N LEU A 395 -6.38 -11.80 -19.75
CA LEU A 395 -6.05 -12.70 -20.86
C LEU A 395 -4.76 -13.46 -20.58
N SER A 396 -4.82 -14.78 -20.69
CA SER A 396 -3.64 -15.64 -20.74
C SER A 396 -3.58 -16.44 -22.04
N VAL A 397 -2.50 -16.27 -22.80
CA VAL A 397 -2.15 -17.00 -24.04
C VAL A 397 -0.74 -17.57 -23.94
N MET A 398 -0.28 -17.86 -22.72
CA MET A 398 1.07 -18.38 -22.48
C MET A 398 1.32 -19.65 -23.29
N SER A 399 2.54 -19.80 -23.82
CA SER A 399 2.95 -20.96 -24.62
C SER A 399 2.11 -21.23 -25.89
N CYS A 400 1.31 -20.27 -26.36
CA CYS A 400 0.64 -20.32 -27.66
C CYS A 400 1.63 -20.02 -28.80
N ASN A 401 2.56 -20.95 -29.04
CA ASN A 401 3.71 -20.77 -29.93
C ASN A 401 3.35 -20.48 -31.41
N LYS A 402 2.11 -20.75 -31.84
CA LYS A 402 1.60 -20.50 -33.20
C LYS A 402 0.83 -19.19 -33.33
N LEU A 403 0.50 -18.52 -32.23
CA LEU A 403 -0.22 -17.25 -32.21
C LEU A 403 0.76 -16.12 -32.51
N LYS A 404 0.78 -15.66 -33.76
CA LYS A 404 1.77 -14.67 -34.25
C LYS A 404 1.32 -13.22 -34.10
N LYS A 405 0.02 -12.98 -34.00
CA LYS A 405 -0.61 -11.68 -33.83
C LYS A 405 -1.90 -11.85 -33.04
N ILE A 406 -2.24 -10.85 -32.26
CA ILE A 406 -3.53 -10.69 -31.59
C ILE A 406 -3.92 -9.22 -31.69
N ASP A 407 -5.21 -8.94 -31.82
CA ASP A 407 -5.74 -7.58 -31.74
C ASP A 407 -6.22 -7.34 -30.31
N LEU A 408 -5.52 -6.49 -29.57
CA LEU A 408 -5.87 -6.14 -28.19
C LEU A 408 -6.68 -4.84 -28.12
N SER A 409 -6.83 -4.12 -29.24
CA SER A 409 -7.61 -2.86 -29.28
C SER A 409 -9.09 -3.08 -29.00
N VAL A 410 -9.58 -4.28 -29.29
CA VAL A 410 -10.96 -4.70 -29.00
C VAL A 410 -11.22 -4.98 -27.52
N ALA A 411 -10.18 -5.06 -26.67
CA ALA A 411 -10.31 -5.34 -25.23
C ALA A 411 -9.79 -4.16 -24.37
N PRO A 412 -10.41 -2.96 -24.43
CA PRO A 412 -9.91 -1.76 -23.74
C PRO A 412 -9.95 -1.86 -22.20
N ASN A 413 -10.71 -2.82 -21.65
CA ASN A 413 -10.82 -3.04 -20.21
C ASN A 413 -9.73 -3.96 -19.62
N LEU A 414 -8.81 -4.46 -20.45
CA LEU A 414 -7.78 -5.40 -20.05
C LEU A 414 -6.85 -4.80 -18.96
N LYS A 415 -6.75 -5.51 -17.84
CA LYS A 415 -5.88 -5.22 -16.68
C LYS A 415 -4.68 -6.16 -16.65
N ASN A 416 -4.86 -7.43 -17.00
CA ASN A 416 -3.82 -8.45 -16.90
C ASN A 416 -3.60 -9.16 -18.25
N LEU A 417 -2.35 -9.20 -18.72
CA LEU A 417 -1.97 -9.88 -19.95
C LEU A 417 -0.79 -10.83 -19.72
N TYR A 418 -1.02 -12.13 -19.84
CA TYR A 418 -0.01 -13.18 -19.73
C TYR A 418 0.23 -13.86 -21.08
N ALA A 419 1.37 -13.60 -21.71
CA ALA A 419 1.72 -14.03 -23.05
C ALA A 419 3.16 -14.55 -23.16
N SER A 420 3.72 -15.04 -22.05
CA SER A 420 5.03 -15.69 -22.01
C SER A 420 5.11 -16.83 -23.02
N SER A 421 6.20 -16.89 -23.80
CA SER A 421 6.40 -17.87 -24.87
C SER A 421 5.29 -17.92 -25.95
N ALA A 422 4.53 -16.84 -26.12
CA ALA A 422 3.63 -16.70 -27.27
C ALA A 422 4.43 -16.54 -28.59
N GLY A 423 3.79 -16.88 -29.72
CA GLY A 423 4.42 -16.85 -31.05
C GLY A 423 4.63 -15.46 -31.66
N PHE A 424 4.47 -14.37 -30.88
CA PHE A 424 4.53 -12.99 -31.36
C PHE A 424 5.93 -12.62 -31.88
N VAL A 425 6.02 -12.30 -33.17
CA VAL A 425 7.25 -11.83 -33.83
C VAL A 425 7.34 -10.30 -33.92
N VAL A 426 6.20 -9.63 -33.69
CA VAL A 426 6.06 -8.18 -33.54
C VAL A 426 5.28 -7.98 -32.24
N ALA A 427 5.69 -7.03 -31.41
CA ALA A 427 4.99 -6.72 -30.17
C ALA A 427 3.52 -6.33 -30.45
N PRO A 428 2.55 -6.82 -29.66
CA PRO A 428 1.18 -6.33 -29.73
C PRO A 428 1.10 -4.83 -29.43
N ASP A 429 0.18 -4.11 -30.09
CA ASP A 429 -0.12 -2.71 -29.76
C ASP A 429 -0.95 -2.66 -28.48
N LEU A 430 -0.43 -1.98 -27.45
CA LEU A 430 -1.04 -1.84 -26.13
C LEU A 430 -1.66 -0.46 -25.89
N SER A 431 -1.68 0.42 -26.90
CA SER A 431 -2.06 1.83 -26.76
C SER A 431 -3.51 2.07 -26.31
N LYS A 432 -4.39 1.09 -26.53
CA LYS A 432 -5.81 1.12 -26.12
C LYS A 432 -6.07 0.45 -24.77
N ASN A 433 -5.11 -0.29 -24.22
CA ASN A 433 -5.26 -1.04 -22.97
C ASN A 433 -4.72 -0.20 -21.78
N THR A 434 -5.23 1.01 -21.62
CA THR A 434 -4.69 1.99 -20.63
C THR A 434 -4.89 1.57 -19.17
N LYS A 435 -5.71 0.53 -18.93
CA LYS A 435 -5.97 -0.05 -17.60
C LYS A 435 -5.03 -1.22 -17.24
N LEU A 436 -4.06 -1.56 -18.10
CA LEU A 436 -3.11 -2.65 -17.82
C LEU A 436 -2.30 -2.39 -16.55
N GLU A 437 -2.34 -3.35 -15.62
CA GLU A 437 -1.60 -3.39 -14.36
C GLU A 437 -0.48 -4.45 -14.42
N ILE A 438 -0.68 -5.55 -15.15
CA ILE A 438 0.28 -6.67 -15.26
C ILE A 438 0.48 -7.07 -16.73
N ILE A 439 1.75 -7.15 -17.14
CA ILE A 439 2.16 -7.61 -18.47
C ILE A 439 3.26 -8.68 -18.35
N GLY A 440 3.05 -9.84 -18.97
CA GLY A 440 4.02 -10.93 -19.07
C GLY A 440 4.31 -11.35 -20.50
N PHE A 441 5.50 -11.05 -20.99
CA PHE A 441 6.06 -11.45 -22.29
C PHE A 441 7.46 -12.08 -22.14
N SER A 442 7.65 -12.97 -21.16
CA SER A 442 8.93 -13.70 -21.06
C SER A 442 9.13 -14.61 -22.28
N SER A 443 10.36 -14.71 -22.77
CA SER A 443 10.71 -15.38 -24.03
C SER A 443 10.03 -14.80 -25.29
N ALA A 444 9.84 -13.48 -25.33
CA ALA A 444 9.40 -12.72 -26.50
C ALA A 444 10.32 -12.91 -27.72
N LYS A 445 9.74 -12.89 -28.92
CA LYS A 445 10.47 -12.97 -30.20
C LYS A 445 10.50 -11.63 -30.95
N PHE A 446 10.24 -10.54 -30.24
CA PHE A 446 10.31 -9.15 -30.72
C PHE A 446 11.39 -8.37 -29.96
N SER A 447 11.88 -7.29 -30.55
CA SER A 447 13.03 -6.54 -30.01
C SER A 447 12.70 -5.49 -28.95
N THR A 448 11.46 -4.99 -28.94
CA THR A 448 10.99 -3.93 -28.03
C THR A 448 9.46 -3.94 -27.92
N ILE A 449 8.91 -3.23 -26.94
CA ILE A 449 7.47 -3.02 -26.72
C ILE A 449 7.22 -1.59 -26.22
N ASP A 450 6.18 -0.94 -26.73
CA ASP A 450 5.75 0.38 -26.24
C ASP A 450 4.72 0.21 -25.11
N VAL A 451 5.09 0.64 -23.91
CA VAL A 451 4.25 0.62 -22.71
C VAL A 451 3.91 2.03 -22.21
N SER A 452 4.15 3.07 -23.04
CA SER A 452 4.02 4.49 -22.65
C SER A 452 2.59 4.91 -22.29
N LYS A 453 1.57 4.17 -22.78
CA LYS A 453 0.15 4.41 -22.48
C LYS A 453 -0.38 3.61 -21.31
N ASN A 454 0.40 2.69 -20.75
CA ASN A 454 -0.01 1.80 -19.67
C ASN A 454 0.48 2.39 -18.33
N THR A 455 0.03 3.60 -17.98
CA THR A 455 0.52 4.34 -16.80
C THR A 455 0.12 3.69 -15.46
N GLU A 456 -0.84 2.77 -15.48
CA GLU A 456 -1.30 1.98 -14.33
C GLU A 456 -0.46 0.72 -14.09
N LEU A 457 0.56 0.46 -14.91
CA LEU A 457 1.38 -0.75 -14.87
C LEU A 457 2.15 -0.88 -13.55
N LYS A 458 1.93 -1.99 -12.84
CA LYS A 458 2.57 -2.36 -11.57
C LYS A 458 3.61 -3.45 -11.77
N SER A 459 3.36 -4.38 -12.68
CA SER A 459 4.26 -5.51 -12.96
C SER A 459 4.52 -5.68 -14.46
N LEU A 460 5.80 -5.71 -14.83
CA LEU A 460 6.25 -5.97 -16.20
C LEU A 460 7.32 -7.06 -16.20
N ASN A 461 7.05 -8.17 -16.89
CA ASN A 461 8.04 -9.18 -17.22
C ASN A 461 8.16 -9.27 -18.73
N VAL A 462 9.31 -8.91 -19.29
CA VAL A 462 9.53 -8.92 -20.74
C VAL A 462 10.95 -9.37 -21.05
N GLY A 463 11.15 -10.15 -22.11
CA GLY A 463 12.51 -10.44 -22.54
C GLY A 463 12.60 -11.66 -23.42
N GLY A 464 13.75 -11.88 -24.03
CA GLY A 464 13.98 -12.97 -24.97
C GLY A 464 15.25 -12.72 -25.79
N ASP A 465 15.64 -13.69 -26.60
CA ASP A 465 16.95 -13.70 -27.27
C ASP A 465 17.22 -12.49 -28.18
N VAL A 466 16.17 -11.81 -28.66
CA VAL A 466 16.26 -10.65 -29.55
C VAL A 466 15.82 -9.33 -28.91
N PHE A 467 15.34 -9.37 -27.66
CA PHE A 467 14.85 -8.19 -26.95
C PHE A 467 16.03 -7.28 -26.58
N ASN A 468 16.02 -6.02 -27.00
CA ASN A 468 17.18 -5.12 -26.90
C ASN A 468 16.88 -3.69 -26.44
N SER A 469 15.61 -3.29 -26.32
CA SER A 469 15.24 -1.94 -25.88
C SER A 469 13.92 -1.94 -25.13
N LEU A 470 13.85 -1.16 -24.06
CA LEU A 470 12.67 -0.94 -23.24
C LEU A 470 12.72 0.47 -22.64
N ASP A 471 11.60 1.20 -22.69
CA ASP A 471 11.38 2.46 -21.99
C ASP A 471 10.24 2.28 -21.00
N VAL A 472 10.50 2.53 -19.72
CA VAL A 472 9.52 2.44 -18.61
C VAL A 472 9.30 3.79 -17.91
N THR A 473 9.79 4.90 -18.48
CA THR A 473 9.79 6.22 -17.82
C THR A 473 8.39 6.78 -17.57
N ASN A 474 7.36 6.31 -18.29
CA ASN A 474 5.96 6.67 -18.07
C ASN A 474 5.24 5.75 -17.08
N ASN A 475 5.86 4.63 -16.67
CA ASN A 475 5.24 3.60 -15.81
C ASN A 475 5.65 3.79 -14.34
N THR A 476 5.36 4.98 -13.80
CA THR A 476 5.78 5.42 -12.45
C THR A 476 5.23 4.59 -11.29
N LYS A 477 4.24 3.74 -11.55
CA LYS A 477 3.61 2.81 -10.59
C LYS A 477 4.23 1.42 -10.56
N LEU A 478 5.30 1.17 -11.34
CA LEU A 478 5.97 -0.13 -11.37
C LEU A 478 6.57 -0.48 -10.00
N THR A 479 6.14 -1.62 -9.46
CA THR A 479 6.71 -2.25 -8.27
C THR A 479 7.59 -3.45 -8.63
N ASN A 480 7.33 -4.10 -9.77
CA ASN A 480 8.02 -5.31 -10.20
C ASN A 480 8.44 -5.20 -11.68
N LEU A 481 9.74 -5.25 -11.94
CA LEU A 481 10.29 -5.21 -13.30
C LEU A 481 11.26 -6.39 -13.51
N ALA A 482 10.96 -7.24 -14.49
CA ALA A 482 11.83 -8.30 -14.95
C ALA A 482 12.14 -8.12 -16.45
N VAL A 483 13.42 -8.02 -16.79
CA VAL A 483 13.91 -7.84 -18.15
C VAL A 483 15.05 -8.82 -18.44
N THR A 484 14.95 -9.56 -19.55
CA THR A 484 16.01 -10.45 -20.04
C THR A 484 16.30 -10.21 -21.52
N GLY A 485 17.48 -10.62 -22.01
CA GLY A 485 17.81 -10.61 -23.43
C GLY A 485 19.11 -9.89 -23.77
N THR A 486 19.08 -9.09 -24.83
CA THR A 486 20.26 -8.39 -25.38
C THR A 486 20.29 -6.88 -25.06
N ILE A 487 19.39 -6.41 -24.19
CA ILE A 487 19.32 -5.02 -23.74
C ILE A 487 20.63 -4.58 -23.07
N THR A 488 21.10 -3.38 -23.40
CA THR A 488 22.37 -2.82 -22.92
C THR A 488 22.20 -1.67 -21.92
N THR A 489 21.03 -1.03 -21.88
CA THR A 489 20.73 0.10 -20.99
C THR A 489 19.29 0.04 -20.54
N LEU A 490 19.01 0.53 -19.34
CA LEU A 490 17.66 0.66 -18.79
C LEU A 490 17.59 1.93 -17.92
N ASP A 491 16.63 2.81 -18.20
CA ASP A 491 16.40 4.03 -17.42
C ASP A 491 15.37 3.77 -16.31
N LEU A 492 15.79 3.94 -15.06
CA LEU A 492 14.96 3.76 -13.86
C LEU A 492 14.74 5.08 -13.08
N THR A 493 15.04 6.23 -13.68
CA THR A 493 14.94 7.55 -13.02
C THR A 493 13.53 7.93 -12.58
N LYS A 494 12.50 7.28 -13.12
CA LYS A 494 11.08 7.46 -12.78
C LYS A 494 10.46 6.27 -12.05
N SER A 495 11.25 5.27 -11.68
CA SER A 495 10.80 4.01 -11.07
C SER A 495 10.89 4.05 -9.54
N ALA A 496 10.45 5.14 -8.90
CA ALA A 496 10.61 5.35 -7.46
C ALA A 496 9.94 4.26 -6.60
N GLN A 497 8.84 3.67 -7.07
CA GLN A 497 8.07 2.64 -6.38
C GLN A 497 8.60 1.21 -6.59
N LEU A 498 9.74 1.04 -7.29
CA LEU A 498 10.24 -0.27 -7.65
C LEU A 498 10.74 -1.06 -6.44
N GLU A 499 10.15 -2.23 -6.20
CA GLU A 499 10.50 -3.13 -5.10
C GLU A 499 11.32 -4.34 -5.56
N VAL A 500 11.08 -4.81 -6.79
CA VAL A 500 11.76 -5.99 -7.35
C VAL A 500 12.29 -5.68 -8.75
N LEU A 501 13.60 -5.86 -8.93
CA LEU A 501 14.28 -5.70 -10.22
C LEU A 501 15.02 -6.98 -10.60
N ASN A 502 14.63 -7.61 -11.71
CA ASN A 502 15.40 -8.69 -12.32
C ASN A 502 15.91 -8.22 -13.68
N ILE A 503 17.22 -8.05 -13.81
CA ILE A 503 17.93 -7.75 -15.06
C ILE A 503 18.89 -8.87 -15.43
N SER A 504 18.65 -10.07 -14.91
CA SER A 504 19.49 -11.23 -15.17
C SER A 504 19.50 -11.57 -16.66
N ASN A 505 20.61 -12.14 -17.14
CA ASN A 505 20.76 -12.55 -18.53
C ASN A 505 20.52 -11.39 -19.51
N THR A 506 21.07 -10.20 -19.20
CA THR A 506 21.09 -9.02 -20.07
C THR A 506 22.52 -8.65 -20.50
N LYS A 507 22.65 -7.62 -21.34
CA LYS A 507 23.93 -7.01 -21.71
C LYS A 507 24.17 -5.66 -21.01
N ILE A 508 23.42 -5.38 -19.94
CA ILE A 508 23.56 -4.18 -19.13
C ILE A 508 24.90 -4.22 -18.42
N SER A 509 25.77 -3.24 -18.69
CA SER A 509 27.10 -3.12 -18.05
C SER A 509 27.11 -2.17 -16.86
N GLU A 510 26.10 -1.33 -16.74
CA GLU A 510 25.93 -0.34 -15.68
C GLU A 510 24.43 -0.09 -15.48
N ILE A 511 24.00 0.05 -14.23
CA ILE A 511 22.61 0.36 -13.87
C ILE A 511 22.60 1.30 -12.67
N ASP A 512 21.83 2.39 -12.78
CA ASP A 512 21.59 3.30 -11.66
C ASP A 512 20.27 2.92 -10.98
N VAL A 513 20.36 2.42 -9.74
CA VAL A 513 19.22 2.08 -8.89
C VAL A 513 19.08 3.04 -7.70
N THR A 514 19.80 4.17 -7.71
CA THR A 514 19.80 5.13 -6.60
C THR A 514 18.46 5.85 -6.42
N ASN A 515 17.64 5.89 -7.48
CA ASN A 515 16.27 6.42 -7.47
C ASN A 515 15.20 5.36 -7.15
N CYS A 516 15.60 4.15 -6.74
CA CYS A 516 14.68 3.05 -6.35
C CYS A 516 14.81 2.76 -4.84
N PRO A 517 14.43 3.68 -3.94
CA PRO A 517 14.68 3.53 -2.50
C PRO A 517 13.87 2.38 -1.86
N TYR A 518 12.75 1.99 -2.48
CA TYR A 518 11.91 0.88 -2.06
C TYR A 518 12.40 -0.50 -2.54
N LEU A 519 13.53 -0.56 -3.25
CA LEU A 519 14.05 -1.81 -3.80
C LEU A 519 14.39 -2.81 -2.68
N ARG A 520 13.70 -3.95 -2.68
CA ARG A 520 13.86 -5.07 -1.74
C ARG A 520 14.68 -6.21 -2.33
N SER A 521 14.57 -6.42 -3.64
CA SER A 521 15.27 -7.51 -4.33
C SER A 521 15.82 -7.07 -5.67
N ILE A 522 17.09 -7.41 -5.92
CA ILE A 522 17.73 -7.25 -7.22
C ILE A 522 18.42 -8.55 -7.67
N ASP A 523 18.15 -8.98 -8.91
CA ASP A 523 18.89 -10.04 -9.59
C ASP A 523 19.56 -9.47 -10.85
N PHE A 524 20.88 -9.50 -10.86
CA PHE A 524 21.71 -9.05 -11.97
C PHE A 524 22.68 -10.14 -12.44
N GLY A 525 22.31 -11.41 -12.25
CA GLY A 525 23.07 -12.56 -12.73
C GLY A 525 23.31 -12.55 -14.25
N SER A 526 24.41 -13.15 -14.70
CA SER A 526 24.77 -13.26 -16.13
C SER A 526 24.86 -11.91 -16.87
N THR A 527 25.13 -10.81 -16.15
CA THR A 527 25.36 -9.47 -16.73
C THR A 527 26.86 -9.13 -16.81
N PRO A 528 27.27 -8.21 -17.72
CA PRO A 528 28.63 -7.67 -17.75
C PRO A 528 28.88 -6.56 -16.72
N ILE A 529 28.03 -6.39 -15.69
CA ILE A 529 28.21 -5.40 -14.64
C ILE A 529 29.55 -5.63 -13.93
N VAL A 530 30.36 -4.58 -13.86
CA VAL A 530 31.66 -4.60 -13.16
C VAL A 530 31.53 -4.07 -11.74
N GLU A 531 30.71 -3.04 -11.57
CA GLU A 531 30.51 -2.34 -10.32
C GLU A 531 29.04 -1.94 -10.22
N ILE A 532 28.44 -2.07 -9.04
CA ILE A 532 27.07 -1.64 -8.77
C ILE A 532 27.01 -0.94 -7.41
N ASP A 533 26.30 0.18 -7.38
CA ASP A 533 26.06 0.95 -6.16
C ASP A 533 24.67 0.66 -5.60
N LEU A 534 24.62 -0.05 -4.48
CA LEU A 534 23.40 -0.41 -3.76
C LEU A 534 23.30 0.33 -2.41
N SER A 535 24.17 1.31 -2.18
CA SER A 535 24.31 1.96 -0.86
C SER A 535 23.10 2.81 -0.49
N ARG A 536 22.24 3.17 -1.45
CA ARG A 536 21.01 3.95 -1.24
C ARG A 536 19.75 3.09 -1.11
N ASN A 537 19.84 1.79 -1.37
CA ASN A 537 18.71 0.86 -1.31
C ASN A 537 18.64 0.23 0.10
N LEU A 538 18.32 1.04 1.11
CA LEU A 538 18.37 0.64 2.53
C LEU A 538 17.36 -0.47 2.88
N LEU A 539 16.33 -0.66 2.06
CA LEU A 539 15.32 -1.71 2.21
C LEU A 539 15.69 -3.05 1.55
N LEU A 540 16.86 -3.14 0.92
CA LEU A 540 17.28 -4.32 0.18
C LEU A 540 17.49 -5.52 1.12
N THR A 541 16.72 -6.58 0.91
CA THR A 541 16.84 -7.86 1.65
C THR A 541 17.49 -8.95 0.81
N SER A 542 17.49 -8.81 -0.52
CA SER A 542 18.06 -9.78 -1.44
C SER A 542 18.83 -9.15 -2.60
N ALA A 543 20.04 -9.66 -2.87
CA ALA A 543 20.83 -9.30 -4.05
C ALA A 543 21.56 -10.52 -4.61
N LEU A 544 21.30 -10.85 -5.87
CA LEU A 544 21.78 -12.06 -6.54
C LEU A 544 22.59 -11.73 -7.80
N ALA A 545 23.73 -12.40 -7.98
CA ALA A 545 24.64 -12.17 -9.11
C ALA A 545 25.17 -13.47 -9.72
N TYR A 546 24.30 -14.47 -9.88
CA TYR A 546 24.69 -15.77 -10.45
C TYR A 546 25.36 -15.61 -11.82
N MET A 547 26.56 -16.15 -12.02
CA MET A 547 27.36 -16.03 -13.26
C MET A 547 27.67 -14.59 -13.73
N ALA A 548 27.64 -13.59 -12.83
CA ALA A 548 28.11 -12.23 -13.12
C ALA A 548 29.65 -12.16 -13.14
N ASN A 549 30.27 -12.78 -14.14
CA ASN A 549 31.72 -13.02 -14.19
C ASN A 549 32.59 -11.74 -14.28
N SER A 550 31.98 -10.59 -14.56
CA SER A 550 32.68 -9.29 -14.65
C SER A 550 32.64 -8.50 -13.34
N LEU A 551 31.83 -8.93 -12.35
CA LEU A 551 31.62 -8.22 -11.10
C LEU A 551 32.91 -8.14 -10.29
N LYS A 552 33.22 -6.94 -9.82
CA LYS A 552 34.38 -6.64 -8.97
C LYS A 552 33.98 -5.97 -7.67
N THR A 553 32.90 -5.18 -7.67
CA THR A 553 32.54 -4.37 -6.50
C THR A 553 31.04 -4.18 -6.39
N VAL A 554 30.52 -4.35 -5.18
CA VAL A 554 29.16 -4.02 -4.79
C VAL A 554 29.24 -3.04 -3.63
N TRP A 555 28.79 -1.81 -3.81
CA TRP A 555 28.81 -0.82 -2.73
C TRP A 555 27.56 -0.92 -1.86
N LEU A 556 27.78 -1.07 -0.56
CA LEU A 556 26.76 -0.92 0.48
C LEU A 556 27.11 0.25 1.40
N SER A 557 26.12 0.81 2.08
CA SER A 557 26.38 1.77 3.14
C SER A 557 26.86 1.08 4.41
N LYS A 558 27.74 1.72 5.19
CA LYS A 558 28.17 1.21 6.49
C LYS A 558 26.96 0.85 7.37
N GLY A 559 26.91 -0.39 7.84
CA GLY A 559 25.82 -0.90 8.67
C GLY A 559 24.60 -1.45 7.89
N GLN A 560 24.55 -1.30 6.56
CA GLN A 560 23.57 -1.98 5.72
C GLN A 560 23.90 -3.47 5.65
N THR A 561 22.88 -4.31 5.80
CA THR A 561 22.98 -5.77 5.66
C THR A 561 21.96 -6.25 4.64
N ILE A 562 22.31 -7.32 3.93
CA ILE A 562 21.41 -8.01 2.99
C ILE A 562 21.25 -9.43 3.51
N GLU A 563 20.00 -9.85 3.74
CA GLU A 563 19.67 -11.13 4.36
C GLU A 563 19.97 -12.31 3.42
N SER A 564 19.66 -12.16 2.13
CA SER A 564 19.89 -13.16 1.10
C SER A 564 20.90 -12.65 0.07
N THR A 565 22.14 -13.13 0.17
CA THR A 565 23.20 -12.85 -0.79
C THR A 565 23.57 -14.14 -1.53
N SER A 566 23.89 -14.03 -2.82
CA SER A 566 24.43 -15.16 -3.58
C SER A 566 25.35 -14.67 -4.69
N ASN A 567 26.63 -15.03 -4.60
CA ASN A 567 27.69 -14.66 -5.53
C ASN A 567 28.05 -13.16 -5.51
N ILE A 568 27.74 -12.46 -4.41
CA ILE A 568 28.14 -11.06 -4.20
C ILE A 568 29.02 -10.84 -2.97
N GLU A 569 29.08 -11.83 -2.07
CA GLU A 569 29.62 -11.73 -0.71
C GLU A 569 31.07 -11.26 -0.69
N SER A 570 31.90 -11.79 -1.60
CA SER A 570 33.31 -11.43 -1.73
C SER A 570 33.55 -10.08 -2.43
N PHE A 571 32.52 -9.46 -3.00
CA PHE A 571 32.61 -8.21 -3.75
C PHE A 571 32.05 -7.01 -2.99
N ILE A 572 31.39 -7.24 -1.85
CA ILE A 572 30.81 -6.18 -1.02
C ILE A 572 31.92 -5.29 -0.45
N GLN A 573 31.78 -3.99 -0.68
CA GLN A 573 32.57 -2.93 -0.05
C GLN A 573 31.62 -1.92 0.60
N TYR A 574 32.07 -1.32 1.70
CA TYR A 574 31.26 -0.36 2.44
C TYR A 574 31.75 1.06 2.24
N LYS A 575 30.82 1.98 1.99
CA LYS A 575 31.07 3.42 1.97
C LYS A 575 30.11 4.15 2.92
N ASP A 576 30.41 5.41 3.20
CA ASP A 576 29.47 6.24 3.94
C ASP A 576 28.20 6.44 3.12
N TYR A 577 27.06 6.55 3.80
CA TYR A 577 25.82 6.90 3.13
C TYR A 577 25.86 8.37 2.70
N GLU A 578 25.45 8.63 1.47
CA GLU A 578 25.28 9.98 0.94
C GLU A 578 23.85 10.11 0.41
N ALA A 579 23.05 10.95 1.06
CA ALA A 579 21.68 11.26 0.61
C ALA A 579 21.70 11.78 -0.83
N GLY A 580 20.66 11.47 -1.59
CA GLY A 580 20.48 12.04 -2.93
C GLY A 580 20.29 13.57 -2.84
N PRO A 581 20.69 14.33 -3.88
CA PRO A 581 20.53 15.79 -3.89
C PRO A 581 19.08 16.27 -3.74
N ASP A 582 18.10 15.39 -3.97
CA ASP A 582 16.67 15.67 -3.89
C ASP A 582 15.98 14.91 -2.73
N ALA A 583 16.75 14.36 -1.77
CA ALA A 583 16.21 13.56 -0.68
C ALA A 583 15.11 14.28 0.13
N ILE A 584 15.35 15.54 0.48
CA ILE A 584 14.36 16.40 1.17
C ILE A 584 13.21 16.81 0.25
N ALA A 585 13.46 16.96 -1.05
CA ALA A 585 12.42 17.29 -2.02
C ALA A 585 11.40 16.15 -2.19
N ASN A 586 11.81 14.91 -1.96
CA ASN A 586 10.95 13.71 -2.03
C ASN A 586 10.15 13.42 -0.76
N ILE A 587 10.26 14.26 0.28
CA ILE A 587 9.43 14.15 1.48
C ILE A 587 8.05 14.73 1.15
N GLU A 588 7.02 13.88 1.26
CA GLU A 588 5.65 14.21 0.84
C GLU A 588 4.95 15.17 1.81
N ASP A 589 5.19 15.01 3.11
CA ASP A 589 4.58 15.84 4.15
C ASP A 589 5.39 17.12 4.39
N GLU A 590 4.79 18.27 4.08
CA GLU A 590 5.46 19.57 4.17
C GLU A 590 5.82 19.96 5.61
N ALA A 591 5.07 19.50 6.63
CA ALA A 591 5.42 19.77 8.03
C ALA A 591 6.63 18.93 8.47
N TYR A 592 6.68 17.65 8.07
CA TYR A 592 7.85 16.79 8.30
C TYR A 592 9.10 17.32 7.58
N LYS A 593 8.95 17.72 6.31
CA LYS A 593 10.00 18.36 5.51
C LYS A 593 10.53 19.64 6.15
N THR A 594 9.62 20.52 6.58
CA THR A 594 9.96 21.77 7.28
C THR A 594 10.74 21.49 8.56
N TYR A 595 10.33 20.48 9.33
CA TYR A 595 11.06 20.06 10.53
C TYR A 595 12.49 19.61 10.21
N LEU A 596 12.67 18.76 9.20
CA LEU A 596 14.00 18.27 8.82
C LEU A 596 14.91 19.40 8.33
N LEU A 597 14.37 20.39 7.62
CA LEU A 597 15.13 21.57 7.19
C LEU A 597 15.61 22.46 8.35
N THR A 598 15.18 22.23 9.60
CA THR A 598 15.80 22.91 10.77
C THR A 598 17.23 22.42 11.06
N PHE A 599 17.61 21.27 10.49
CA PHE A 599 18.96 20.71 10.56
C PHE A 599 19.85 21.19 9.41
N ASP A 600 19.29 21.79 8.35
CA ASP A 600 20.04 22.43 7.26
C ASP A 600 20.70 23.72 7.79
N LYS A 601 21.99 23.64 8.13
CA LYS A 601 22.79 24.74 8.69
C LYS A 601 23.32 25.66 7.61
N ASN A 602 23.47 25.16 6.39
CA ASN A 602 24.05 25.92 5.29
C ASN A 602 22.99 26.66 4.44
N GLY A 603 21.71 26.28 4.57
CA GLY A 603 20.55 26.91 3.96
C GLY A 603 20.37 26.58 2.48
N ASP A 604 20.94 25.48 1.99
CA ASP A 604 20.86 25.06 0.59
C ASP A 604 19.59 24.24 0.26
N GLY A 605 18.74 24.00 1.26
CA GLY A 605 17.48 23.25 1.15
C GLY A 605 17.69 21.74 1.18
N LYS A 606 18.87 21.25 1.58
CA LYS A 606 19.24 19.83 1.63
C LYS A 606 19.80 19.50 3.01
N LEU A 607 19.96 18.20 3.26
CA LEU A 607 20.70 17.72 4.43
C LEU A 607 21.96 17.01 3.96
N ASP A 608 23.11 17.60 4.27
CA ASP A 608 24.40 16.98 4.02
C ASP A 608 24.71 15.88 5.06
N LYS A 609 25.79 15.13 4.82
CA LYS A 609 26.22 14.03 5.70
C LYS A 609 26.42 14.49 7.15
N THR A 610 27.04 15.64 7.36
CA THR A 610 27.34 16.17 8.70
C THR A 610 26.06 16.58 9.43
N GLU A 611 25.12 17.15 8.69
CA GLU A 611 23.82 17.56 9.22
C GLU A 611 22.98 16.34 9.61
N VAL A 612 22.90 15.31 8.76
CA VAL A 612 22.20 14.04 9.07
C VAL A 612 22.87 13.32 10.26
N GLU A 613 24.20 13.26 10.31
CA GLU A 613 24.94 12.63 11.41
C GLU A 613 24.74 13.35 12.75
N ALA A 614 24.40 14.64 12.75
CA ALA A 614 24.11 15.41 13.95
C ALA A 614 22.71 15.12 14.54
N ILE A 615 21.80 14.50 13.76
CA ILE A 615 20.43 14.20 14.20
C ILE A 615 20.44 12.96 15.10
N THR A 616 20.28 13.18 16.40
CA THR A 616 20.18 12.11 17.41
C THR A 616 18.76 11.91 17.94
N GLU A 617 17.88 12.91 17.76
CA GLU A 617 16.48 12.88 18.14
C GLU A 617 15.65 13.53 17.03
N ILE A 618 14.55 12.88 16.65
CA ILE A 618 13.49 13.45 15.82
C ILE A 618 12.27 13.61 16.72
N ASN A 619 11.88 14.87 16.95
CA ASN A 619 10.69 15.22 17.73
C ASN A 619 9.76 16.06 16.85
N ILE A 620 8.77 15.38 16.30
CA ILE A 620 7.76 15.91 15.38
C ILE A 620 6.35 15.79 15.97
N LYS A 621 6.27 15.80 17.30
CA LYS A 621 5.04 15.68 18.06
C LYS A 621 4.07 16.83 17.76
N GLY A 622 2.79 16.51 17.53
CA GLY A 622 1.75 17.54 17.47
C GLY A 622 1.80 18.45 16.24
N LEU A 623 2.52 18.05 15.17
CA LEU A 623 2.74 18.89 14.00
C LEU A 623 1.68 18.71 12.89
N GLY A 624 0.71 17.79 13.09
CA GLY A 624 -0.31 17.47 12.09
C GLY A 624 0.23 16.69 10.90
N ILE A 625 1.31 15.93 11.11
CA ILE A 625 1.97 15.14 10.07
C ILE A 625 1.11 13.94 9.70
N LYS A 626 0.92 13.73 8.41
CA LYS A 626 0.08 12.66 7.84
C LYS A 626 0.89 11.49 7.33
N SER A 627 2.14 11.72 6.93
CA SER A 627 3.03 10.67 6.44
C SER A 627 4.49 10.97 6.75
N LEU A 628 5.25 9.91 7.04
CA LEU A 628 6.72 9.93 7.09
C LEU A 628 7.34 9.40 5.78
N LYS A 629 6.55 9.26 4.70
CA LYS A 629 7.08 8.92 3.37
C LYS A 629 8.15 9.91 2.96
N GLY A 630 9.21 9.37 2.39
CA GLY A 630 10.44 10.08 2.07
C GLY A 630 11.56 9.87 3.09
N VAL A 631 11.27 9.28 4.26
CA VAL A 631 12.29 8.87 5.24
C VAL A 631 13.33 7.93 4.61
N GLU A 632 12.94 7.16 3.59
CA GLU A 632 13.80 6.24 2.86
C GLU A 632 14.93 6.93 2.07
N TYR A 633 14.79 8.23 1.78
CA TYR A 633 15.82 9.02 1.12
C TYR A 633 16.85 9.61 2.10
N VAL A 634 16.70 9.41 3.41
CA VAL A 634 17.60 9.92 4.44
C VAL A 634 18.00 8.81 5.43
N ASN A 635 19.29 8.47 5.48
CA ASN A 635 19.78 7.43 6.40
C ASN A 635 20.06 7.99 7.81
N PHE A 636 19.07 7.91 8.70
CA PHE A 636 19.15 8.37 10.09
C PHE A 636 19.96 7.42 11.00
N THR A 637 21.26 7.29 10.76
CA THR A 637 22.13 6.34 11.49
C THR A 637 22.33 6.70 12.98
N ASN A 638 22.22 7.98 13.35
CA ASN A 638 22.49 8.46 14.70
C ASN A 638 21.23 8.73 15.54
N VAL A 639 20.03 8.60 14.98
CA VAL A 639 18.78 8.78 15.72
C VAL A 639 18.64 7.68 16.77
N ARG A 640 18.41 8.10 18.02
CA ARG A 640 18.15 7.25 19.20
C ARG A 640 16.73 7.44 19.71
N LYS A 641 16.10 8.57 19.41
CA LYS A 641 14.74 8.88 19.85
C LYS A 641 13.90 9.40 18.69
N LEU A 642 12.70 8.83 18.53
CA LEU A 642 11.69 9.29 17.59
C LEU A 642 10.37 9.53 18.34
N ASP A 643 9.99 10.80 18.49
CA ASP A 643 8.66 11.20 18.97
C ASP A 643 7.86 11.74 17.79
N CYS A 644 6.92 10.92 17.33
CA CYS A 644 5.95 11.23 16.29
C CYS A 644 4.50 11.16 16.81
N SER A 645 4.33 11.32 18.12
CA SER A 645 3.02 11.28 18.78
C SER A 645 2.13 12.48 18.44
N ASP A 646 0.82 12.34 18.66
CA ASP A 646 -0.18 13.39 18.46
C ASP A 646 -0.19 13.92 17.00
N ASN A 647 -0.27 13.01 16.02
CA ASN A 647 -0.27 13.32 14.59
C ASN A 647 -1.42 12.56 13.88
N GLU A 648 -1.41 12.56 12.54
CA GLU A 648 -2.43 11.93 11.70
C GLU A 648 -1.82 10.76 10.88
N LEU A 649 -0.79 10.09 11.40
CA LEU A 649 -0.10 9.01 10.69
C LEU A 649 -1.01 7.78 10.52
N THR A 650 -1.10 7.26 9.29
CA THR A 650 -1.77 5.99 8.98
C THR A 650 -0.79 4.82 8.79
N GLU A 651 0.51 5.12 8.66
CA GLU A 651 1.60 4.16 8.52
C GLU A 651 2.84 4.63 9.29
N LEU A 652 3.72 3.70 9.65
CA LEU A 652 4.94 4.00 10.39
C LEU A 652 6.15 3.29 9.76
N PRO A 653 6.87 3.93 8.82
CA PRO A 653 8.03 3.35 8.14
C PRO A 653 9.27 3.37 9.04
N VAL A 654 9.35 2.46 10.01
CA VAL A 654 10.46 2.43 11.00
C VAL A 654 11.39 1.24 10.86
N ALA A 655 10.87 0.09 10.42
CA ALA A 655 11.57 -1.19 10.44
C ALA A 655 12.89 -1.21 9.66
N GLY A 656 13.03 -0.38 8.61
CA GLY A 656 14.21 -0.34 7.76
C GLY A 656 15.21 0.79 8.05
N PHE A 657 14.78 1.86 8.72
CA PHE A 657 15.49 3.14 8.68
C PHE A 657 16.03 3.57 10.05
N PHE A 658 15.35 3.19 11.13
CA PHE A 658 15.69 3.62 12.49
C PHE A 658 16.23 2.47 13.36
N THR A 659 17.27 1.80 12.87
CA THR A 659 17.82 0.57 13.49
C THR A 659 18.51 0.81 14.84
N ASN A 660 18.87 2.05 15.16
CA ASN A 660 19.52 2.42 16.42
C ASN A 660 18.58 3.06 17.45
N LEU A 661 17.25 3.02 17.26
CA LEU A 661 16.32 3.58 18.24
C LEU A 661 16.44 2.93 19.62
N GLU A 662 16.45 3.78 20.63
CA GLU A 662 16.35 3.48 22.04
C GLU A 662 14.96 3.88 22.58
N GLU A 663 14.32 4.88 22.01
CA GLU A 663 12.99 5.34 22.42
C GLU A 663 12.13 5.67 21.19
N ILE A 664 10.89 5.17 21.17
CA ILE A 664 9.91 5.53 20.15
C ILE A 664 8.56 5.87 20.80
N ASP A 665 7.97 6.98 20.38
CA ASP A 665 6.60 7.37 20.70
C ASP A 665 5.83 7.67 19.41
N PHE A 666 4.85 6.81 19.09
CA PHE A 666 3.92 6.97 17.98
C PHE A 666 2.47 7.01 18.47
N SER A 667 2.27 7.39 19.73
CA SER A 667 0.94 7.43 20.36
C SER A 667 0.03 8.48 19.72
N ASN A 668 -1.29 8.28 19.81
CA ASN A 668 -2.32 9.19 19.31
C ASN A 668 -2.15 9.52 17.81
N ASN A 669 -2.23 8.46 17.00
CA ASN A 669 -2.22 8.52 15.53
C ASN A 669 -3.39 7.68 14.98
N GLN A 670 -3.39 7.39 13.68
CA GLN A 670 -4.41 6.58 12.99
C GLN A 670 -3.80 5.28 12.46
N LEU A 671 -2.78 4.74 13.14
CA LEU A 671 -2.07 3.53 12.72
C LEU A 671 -2.98 2.31 12.88
N THR A 672 -2.98 1.43 11.88
CA THR A 672 -3.80 0.20 11.85
C THR A 672 -2.93 -1.04 11.64
N GLY A 673 -3.47 -2.23 11.89
CA GLY A 673 -2.82 -3.50 11.57
C GLY A 673 -1.56 -3.79 12.39
N ARG A 674 -0.55 -4.39 11.75
CA ARG A 674 0.69 -4.87 12.39
C ARG A 674 1.86 -3.91 12.18
N ILE A 675 2.54 -3.54 13.26
CA ILE A 675 3.78 -2.76 13.23
C ILE A 675 4.99 -3.65 13.50
N GLU A 676 6.02 -3.53 12.65
CA GLU A 676 7.26 -4.32 12.72
C GLU A 676 8.42 -3.47 13.26
N LEU A 677 8.97 -3.87 14.40
CA LEU A 677 10.10 -3.22 15.09
C LEU A 677 11.29 -4.19 15.30
N ASN A 678 11.32 -5.33 14.60
CA ASN A 678 12.32 -6.38 14.83
C ASN A 678 13.77 -5.92 14.60
N LYS A 679 14.00 -4.88 13.79
CA LYS A 679 15.34 -4.32 13.56
C LYS A 679 15.76 -3.27 14.61
N CYS A 680 14.84 -2.77 15.44
CA CYS A 680 15.12 -1.82 16.52
C CYS A 680 15.63 -2.53 17.78
N LYS A 681 16.76 -3.25 17.67
CA LYS A 681 17.31 -4.12 18.73
C LYS A 681 17.79 -3.38 19.99
N LYS A 682 17.78 -2.05 20.00
CA LYS A 682 18.21 -1.20 21.13
C LYS A 682 17.03 -0.54 21.87
N LEU A 683 15.79 -0.83 21.47
CA LEU A 683 14.61 -0.12 21.95
C LEU A 683 14.36 -0.38 23.44
N ARG A 684 14.46 0.65 24.28
CA ARG A 684 14.22 0.59 25.73
C ARG A 684 12.82 1.06 26.09
N ILE A 685 12.27 2.02 25.34
CA ILE A 685 10.94 2.59 25.58
C ILE A 685 10.11 2.51 24.30
N LEU A 686 8.94 1.88 24.40
CA LEU A 686 7.99 1.71 23.30
C LEU A 686 6.64 2.32 23.71
N LYS A 687 6.22 3.38 23.03
CA LYS A 687 4.91 4.01 23.23
C LYS A 687 4.15 4.10 21.91
N GLY A 688 2.92 3.62 21.93
CA GLY A 688 2.05 3.51 20.77
C GLY A 688 0.57 3.53 21.13
N SER A 689 0.22 4.16 22.24
CA SER A 689 -1.16 4.16 22.75
C SER A 689 -2.08 5.01 21.87
N GLY A 690 -3.39 4.76 21.90
CA GLY A 690 -4.36 5.58 21.16
C GLY A 690 -4.24 5.44 19.64
N ASN A 691 -4.15 4.20 19.15
CA ASN A 691 -4.14 3.86 17.73
C ASN A 691 -5.19 2.76 17.45
N MET A 692 -5.14 2.10 16.29
CA MET A 692 -6.02 0.99 15.90
C MET A 692 -5.20 -0.27 15.58
N LEU A 693 -4.13 -0.52 16.34
CA LEU A 693 -3.18 -1.60 16.09
C LEU A 693 -3.74 -2.96 16.47
N GLU A 694 -3.48 -3.97 15.64
CA GLU A 694 -3.83 -5.37 15.91
C GLU A 694 -2.65 -6.14 16.53
N GLU A 695 -1.41 -5.74 16.19
CA GLU A 695 -0.19 -6.34 16.69
C GLU A 695 1.01 -5.37 16.63
N VAL A 696 1.90 -5.43 17.61
CA VAL A 696 3.25 -4.85 17.53
C VAL A 696 4.29 -5.95 17.72
N ALA A 697 5.10 -6.18 16.69
CA ALA A 697 6.13 -7.20 16.69
C ALA A 697 7.50 -6.58 16.93
N PHE A 698 8.21 -7.11 17.92
CA PHE A 698 9.58 -6.74 18.23
C PHE A 698 10.33 -7.96 18.76
N GLU A 699 11.61 -8.03 18.44
CA GLU A 699 12.52 -9.06 18.93
C GLU A 699 13.70 -8.37 19.61
N ASN A 700 13.50 -7.98 20.85
CA ASN A 700 14.48 -7.23 21.62
C ASN A 700 14.54 -7.77 23.04
N SER A 701 15.73 -7.77 23.66
CA SER A 701 15.94 -8.20 25.05
C SER A 701 16.10 -7.04 26.05
N VAL A 702 16.22 -5.79 25.58
CA VAL A 702 16.51 -4.62 26.45
C VAL A 702 15.32 -3.70 26.74
N LEU A 703 14.09 -4.10 26.39
CA LEU A 703 12.90 -3.26 26.58
C LEU A 703 12.59 -3.07 28.07
N GLU A 704 12.43 -1.81 28.51
CA GLU A 704 12.20 -1.43 29.91
C GLU A 704 10.76 -0.99 30.16
N SER A 705 10.12 -0.33 29.19
CA SER A 705 8.77 0.21 29.32
C SER A 705 7.98 0.09 28.02
N VAL A 706 6.71 -0.33 28.14
CA VAL A 706 5.77 -0.47 27.05
C VAL A 706 4.45 0.20 27.40
N ASP A 707 3.96 1.08 26.53
CA ASP A 707 2.58 1.56 26.53
C ASP A 707 1.96 1.39 25.14
N LEU A 708 1.08 0.40 25.01
CA LEU A 708 0.29 0.13 23.82
C LEU A 708 -1.21 0.15 24.13
N SER A 709 -1.61 0.90 25.16
CA SER A 709 -3.01 1.00 25.57
C SER A 709 -3.90 1.66 24.53
N ASN A 710 -5.21 1.40 24.57
CA ASN A 710 -6.19 1.98 23.64
C ASN A 710 -5.86 1.64 22.18
N ASN A 711 -5.87 0.36 21.87
CA ASN A 711 -5.62 -0.22 20.55
C ASN A 711 -6.61 -1.36 20.30
N GLN A 712 -6.37 -2.19 19.28
CA GLN A 712 -7.15 -3.38 18.94
C GLN A 712 -6.31 -4.65 19.07
N LEU A 713 -5.33 -4.67 19.99
CA LEU A 713 -4.34 -5.74 20.05
C LEU A 713 -5.01 -7.07 20.38
N THR A 714 -4.81 -8.04 19.49
CA THR A 714 -5.18 -9.45 19.73
C THR A 714 -3.97 -10.30 20.06
N ARG A 715 -2.76 -9.76 19.90
CA ARG A 715 -1.49 -10.43 20.19
C ARG A 715 -0.46 -9.43 20.73
N PHE A 716 0.25 -9.81 21.78
CA PHE A 716 1.38 -9.04 22.33
C PHE A 716 2.35 -10.01 23.03
N GLN A 717 3.63 -10.02 22.61
CA GLN A 717 4.64 -10.95 23.11
C GLN A 717 5.81 -10.19 23.73
N CYS A 718 6.03 -10.39 25.03
CA CYS A 718 7.11 -9.78 25.82
C CYS A 718 8.15 -10.82 26.33
N SER A 719 8.09 -12.07 25.85
CA SER A 719 8.85 -13.21 26.39
C SER A 719 10.37 -13.08 26.29
N TYR A 720 10.89 -12.16 25.46
CA TYR A 720 12.32 -11.89 25.32
C TYR A 720 12.86 -10.93 26.40
N ASN A 721 11.97 -10.30 27.18
CA ASN A 721 12.31 -9.23 28.12
C ASN A 721 12.06 -9.61 29.59
N THR A 722 12.24 -10.88 29.95
CA THR A 722 11.91 -11.43 31.28
C THR A 722 12.72 -10.84 32.45
N SER A 723 13.73 -10.00 32.19
CA SER A 723 14.55 -9.37 33.24
C SER A 723 14.70 -7.86 33.11
N THR A 724 14.03 -7.22 32.14
CA THR A 724 14.23 -5.80 31.81
C THR A 724 12.96 -4.95 31.89
N LEU A 725 11.78 -5.52 31.59
CA LEU A 725 10.52 -4.75 31.65
C LEU A 725 10.13 -4.37 33.08
N LYS A 726 10.06 -3.07 33.34
CA LYS A 726 9.61 -2.46 34.60
C LYS A 726 8.14 -2.05 34.53
N SER A 727 7.68 -1.62 33.36
CA SER A 727 6.32 -1.10 33.18
C SER A 727 5.69 -1.60 31.88
N VAL A 728 4.49 -2.18 31.99
CA VAL A 728 3.69 -2.67 30.86
C VAL A 728 2.27 -2.15 30.98
N ASN A 729 1.86 -1.34 30.00
CA ASN A 729 0.48 -0.87 29.84
C ASN A 729 -0.07 -1.35 28.49
N VAL A 730 -1.01 -2.27 28.53
CA VAL A 730 -1.75 -2.81 27.37
C VAL A 730 -3.26 -2.72 27.59
N ALA A 731 -3.68 -1.75 28.40
CA ALA A 731 -5.09 -1.54 28.72
C ALA A 731 -5.94 -1.20 27.49
N ASN A 732 -7.25 -1.48 27.54
CA ASN A 732 -8.20 -1.15 26.46
C ASN A 732 -7.76 -1.75 25.12
N ASN A 733 -7.72 -3.08 25.07
CA ASN A 733 -7.34 -3.89 23.91
C ASN A 733 -8.25 -5.12 23.80
N LEU A 734 -7.90 -6.08 22.93
CA LEU A 734 -8.69 -7.29 22.67
C LEU A 734 -7.92 -8.57 23.05
N LEU A 735 -7.02 -8.50 24.02
CA LEU A 735 -6.19 -9.63 24.43
C LEU A 735 -7.03 -10.73 25.12
N SER A 736 -6.68 -11.98 24.86
CA SER A 736 -7.26 -13.18 25.47
C SER A 736 -6.15 -14.18 25.85
N GLU A 737 -6.48 -15.31 26.47
CA GLU A 737 -5.49 -16.33 26.82
C GLU A 737 -4.79 -16.93 25.59
N SER A 738 -5.50 -16.96 24.47
CA SER A 738 -4.97 -17.45 23.19
C SER A 738 -3.96 -16.49 22.54
N SER A 739 -3.86 -15.25 23.05
CA SER A 739 -3.00 -14.20 22.50
C SER A 739 -1.50 -14.42 22.75
N GLY A 740 -1.11 -15.47 23.48
CA GLY A 740 0.30 -15.75 23.82
C GLY A 740 0.92 -14.70 24.74
N PHE A 741 0.10 -13.88 25.39
CA PHE A 741 0.52 -12.81 26.27
C PHE A 741 0.90 -13.35 27.65
N SER A 742 2.15 -13.13 28.08
CA SER A 742 2.54 -13.25 29.47
C SER A 742 3.78 -12.41 29.78
N CYS A 743 3.66 -11.48 30.72
CA CYS A 743 4.81 -10.82 31.36
C CYS A 743 4.98 -11.29 32.81
N SER A 744 4.40 -12.43 33.17
CA SER A 744 4.27 -12.91 34.55
C SER A 744 5.55 -13.48 35.15
N ASP A 745 6.61 -13.69 34.37
CA ASP A 745 7.92 -14.14 34.85
C ASP A 745 8.95 -12.99 34.96
N ASN A 746 8.49 -11.73 34.89
CA ASN A 746 9.40 -10.59 34.98
C ASN A 746 9.67 -10.16 36.43
N ALA A 747 10.89 -10.45 36.89
CA ALA A 747 11.30 -10.21 38.26
C ALA A 747 11.38 -8.72 38.67
N VAL A 748 11.54 -7.82 37.71
CA VAL A 748 11.73 -6.37 37.93
C VAL A 748 10.50 -5.53 37.56
N LEU A 749 9.41 -6.17 37.15
CA LEU A 749 8.15 -5.52 36.80
C LEU A 749 7.55 -4.84 38.04
N THR A 750 7.36 -3.53 37.98
CA THR A 750 6.75 -2.71 39.03
C THR A 750 5.32 -2.31 38.70
N ASP A 751 5.01 -2.11 37.41
CA ASP A 751 3.73 -1.60 36.94
C ASP A 751 3.17 -2.48 35.83
N TRP A 752 1.99 -3.05 36.06
CA TRP A 752 1.31 -3.87 35.06
C TRP A 752 -0.16 -3.47 34.95
N ASN A 753 -0.51 -2.86 33.82
CA ASN A 753 -1.88 -2.53 33.47
C ASN A 753 -2.33 -3.34 32.25
N VAL A 754 -3.27 -4.25 32.46
CA VAL A 754 -3.92 -5.10 31.44
C VAL A 754 -5.44 -4.94 31.49
N SER A 755 -5.92 -3.84 32.07
CA SER A 755 -7.36 -3.57 32.21
C SER A 755 -8.10 -3.50 30.88
N ASN A 756 -9.41 -3.79 30.90
CA ASN A 756 -10.30 -3.70 29.75
C ASN A 756 -9.78 -4.50 28.55
N ASN A 757 -9.57 -5.80 28.78
CA ASN A 757 -9.26 -6.81 27.77
C ASN A 757 -10.28 -7.97 27.89
N ASN A 758 -10.03 -9.10 27.25
CA ASN A 758 -10.90 -10.28 27.25
C ASN A 758 -10.25 -11.49 27.95
N LEU A 759 -9.52 -11.24 29.04
CA LEU A 759 -8.82 -12.28 29.81
C LEU A 759 -9.73 -12.88 30.87
N LYS A 760 -9.86 -14.21 30.93
CA LYS A 760 -10.50 -14.97 32.01
C LYS A 760 -9.51 -15.46 33.05
N TYR A 761 -8.24 -15.56 32.67
CA TYR A 761 -7.14 -15.94 33.55
C TYR A 761 -5.93 -15.04 33.30
N VAL A 762 -5.31 -14.55 34.38
CA VAL A 762 -3.99 -13.93 34.35
C VAL A 762 -3.19 -14.47 35.52
N TYR A 763 -2.23 -15.34 35.23
CA TYR A 763 -1.40 -15.97 36.24
C TYR A 763 -0.19 -15.08 36.54
N LEU A 764 0.12 -14.89 37.83
CA LEU A 764 1.41 -14.38 38.27
C LEU A 764 2.34 -15.59 38.46
N HIS A 765 3.57 -15.55 37.90
CA HIS A 765 4.53 -16.66 37.99
C HIS A 765 5.80 -16.29 38.78
N SER A 766 6.33 -15.08 38.61
CA SER A 766 7.48 -14.51 39.32
C SER A 766 7.57 -13.01 39.04
N THR A 767 6.83 -12.21 39.83
CA THR A 767 6.82 -10.74 39.77
C THR A 767 6.91 -10.14 41.20
N PRO A 768 8.00 -10.40 41.94
CA PRO A 768 8.12 -9.99 43.35
C PRO A 768 8.17 -8.48 43.55
N MET A 769 8.58 -7.72 42.52
CA MET A 769 8.67 -6.26 42.56
C MET A 769 7.39 -5.53 42.12
N LEU A 770 6.32 -6.26 41.78
CA LEU A 770 5.09 -5.67 41.26
C LEU A 770 4.42 -4.82 42.35
N GLU A 771 4.33 -3.51 42.12
CA GLU A 771 3.75 -2.54 43.04
C GLU A 771 2.33 -2.14 42.63
N ASN A 772 2.08 -1.99 41.33
CA ASN A 772 0.80 -1.54 40.79
C ASN A 772 0.27 -2.54 39.77
N TYR A 773 -0.89 -3.13 40.07
CA TYR A 773 -1.51 -4.12 39.21
C TYR A 773 -2.96 -3.77 38.89
N ASN A 774 -3.25 -3.54 37.62
CA ASN A 774 -4.60 -3.25 37.15
C ASN A 774 -5.05 -4.29 36.14
N VAL A 775 -6.04 -5.09 36.55
CA VAL A 775 -6.69 -6.15 35.77
C VAL A 775 -8.18 -5.89 35.55
N SER A 776 -8.65 -4.70 35.93
CA SER A 776 -10.07 -4.35 35.89
C SER A 776 -10.71 -4.51 34.52
N GLY A 777 -12.03 -4.71 34.46
CA GLY A 777 -12.78 -4.78 33.20
C GLY A 777 -12.47 -6.01 32.33
N ASN A 778 -11.81 -7.02 32.89
CA ASN A 778 -11.60 -8.32 32.25
C ASN A 778 -12.59 -9.36 32.79
N PRO A 779 -13.03 -10.35 32.01
CA PRO A 779 -13.91 -11.43 32.48
C PRO A 779 -13.19 -12.47 33.37
N LEU A 780 -12.30 -12.04 34.26
CA LEU A 780 -11.48 -12.90 35.13
C LEU A 780 -12.35 -13.70 36.08
N VAL A 781 -12.21 -15.03 36.05
CA VAL A 781 -12.90 -15.93 36.99
C VAL A 781 -12.02 -16.27 38.20
N GLU A 782 -10.71 -16.12 38.05
CA GLU A 782 -9.71 -16.39 39.08
C GLU A 782 -8.56 -15.37 38.98
N LEU A 783 -8.02 -14.99 40.13
CA LEU A 783 -6.84 -14.14 40.24
C LEU A 783 -5.98 -14.62 41.41
N THR A 784 -4.80 -15.16 41.10
CA THR A 784 -3.83 -15.61 42.10
C THR A 784 -2.86 -14.47 42.45
N LEU A 785 -2.75 -14.12 43.73
CA LEU A 785 -2.01 -12.92 44.19
C LEU A 785 -0.90 -13.17 45.23
N PHE A 786 -0.72 -14.41 45.72
CA PHE A 786 0.19 -14.73 46.83
C PHE A 786 0.79 -16.14 46.73
N GLY A 787 1.98 -16.34 47.34
CA GLY A 787 2.90 -17.48 47.17
C GLY A 787 4.35 -17.04 46.84
N ALA A 788 5.31 -17.96 46.74
CA ALA A 788 6.73 -17.58 46.60
C ALA A 788 7.01 -16.87 45.26
N GLY A 789 7.34 -15.57 45.33
CA GLY A 789 7.68 -14.75 44.17
C GLY A 789 6.52 -13.93 43.58
N TYR A 790 5.34 -13.89 44.21
CA TYR A 790 4.19 -13.12 43.71
C TYR A 790 3.93 -11.87 44.53
N GLY A 791 3.98 -10.67 43.91
CA GLY A 791 3.29 -9.47 44.38
C GLY A 791 3.50 -9.07 45.84
N THR A 792 4.62 -9.43 46.46
CA THR A 792 4.90 -9.11 47.87
C THR A 792 5.10 -7.60 48.09
N ALA A 793 5.51 -6.91 47.02
CA ALA A 793 5.60 -5.45 46.95
C ALA A 793 4.28 -4.77 46.51
N LEU A 794 3.19 -5.53 46.29
CA LEU A 794 1.94 -4.99 45.72
C LEU A 794 1.33 -3.94 46.65
N LYS A 795 1.26 -2.70 46.17
CA LYS A 795 0.68 -1.54 46.87
C LYS A 795 -0.73 -1.26 46.38
N THR A 796 -0.98 -1.41 45.07
CA THR A 796 -2.29 -1.15 44.49
C THR A 796 -2.75 -2.32 43.63
N LEU A 797 -4.00 -2.73 43.84
CA LEU A 797 -4.70 -3.71 43.03
C LEU A 797 -6.05 -3.16 42.59
N ASP A 798 -6.26 -3.06 41.29
CA ASP A 798 -7.57 -2.82 40.70
C ASP A 798 -8.03 -4.05 39.93
N ALA A 799 -8.99 -4.76 40.51
CA ALA A 799 -9.66 -5.93 39.95
C ALA A 799 -11.18 -5.67 39.80
N SER A 800 -11.59 -4.40 39.71
CA SER A 800 -12.98 -4.00 39.51
C SER A 800 -13.54 -4.50 38.18
N ASN A 801 -14.86 -4.71 38.12
CA ASN A 801 -15.59 -5.16 36.93
C ASN A 801 -15.05 -6.48 36.36
N THR A 802 -14.69 -7.43 37.25
CA THR A 802 -14.28 -8.79 36.90
C THR A 802 -15.34 -9.82 37.27
N ALA A 803 -15.15 -11.09 36.89
CA ALA A 803 -16.05 -12.21 37.19
C ALA A 803 -15.60 -13.07 38.39
N LEU A 804 -14.73 -12.54 39.26
CA LEU A 804 -14.13 -13.26 40.38
C LEU A 804 -15.19 -13.75 41.37
N SER A 805 -15.15 -15.03 41.74
CA SER A 805 -16.01 -15.58 42.81
C SER A 805 -15.37 -15.52 44.20
N SER A 806 -14.05 -15.48 44.24
CA SER A 806 -13.22 -15.43 45.44
C SER A 806 -11.96 -14.63 45.15
N LEU A 807 -11.47 -13.91 46.16
CA LEU A 807 -10.21 -13.20 46.09
C LEU A 807 -9.49 -13.39 47.43
N ASP A 808 -8.26 -13.84 47.38
CA ASP A 808 -7.40 -13.95 48.56
C ASP A 808 -6.23 -12.98 48.38
N ILE A 809 -6.15 -12.03 49.32
CA ILE A 809 -5.15 -10.97 49.38
C ILE A 809 -4.24 -11.15 50.60
N SER A 810 -4.39 -12.21 51.39
CA SER A 810 -3.78 -12.37 52.72
C SER A 810 -2.25 -12.30 52.72
N GLY A 811 -1.61 -12.59 51.57
CA GLY A 811 -0.16 -12.47 51.38
C GLY A 811 0.34 -11.08 50.92
N ASN A 812 -0.53 -10.13 50.58
CA ASN A 812 -0.16 -8.83 50.02
C ASN A 812 0.04 -7.77 51.12
N MET A 813 1.08 -7.96 51.95
CA MET A 813 1.33 -7.12 53.13
C MET A 813 1.60 -5.63 52.84
N SER A 814 2.03 -5.32 51.62
CA SER A 814 2.30 -3.94 51.18
C SER A 814 1.07 -3.23 50.64
N LEU A 815 -0.08 -3.90 50.58
CA LEU A 815 -1.28 -3.41 49.90
C LEU A 815 -1.85 -2.20 50.65
N GLN A 816 -2.05 -1.11 49.90
CA GLN A 816 -2.57 0.17 50.39
C GLN A 816 -3.93 0.47 49.77
N SER A 817 -4.19 -0.04 48.57
CA SER A 817 -5.44 0.18 47.85
C SER A 817 -5.89 -1.09 47.14
N LEU A 818 -7.17 -1.43 47.31
CA LEU A 818 -7.85 -2.53 46.63
C LEU A 818 -9.18 -2.03 46.05
N ASN A 819 -9.38 -2.20 44.75
CA ASN A 819 -10.66 -1.96 44.11
C ASN A 819 -11.21 -3.27 43.50
N VAL A 820 -12.41 -3.65 43.93
CA VAL A 820 -13.18 -4.81 43.41
C VAL A 820 -14.65 -4.44 43.16
N MET A 821 -14.94 -3.16 42.93
CA MET A 821 -16.29 -2.69 42.58
C MET A 821 -16.79 -3.36 41.30
N GLY A 822 -18.09 -3.66 41.18
CA GLY A 822 -18.65 -4.29 39.97
C GLY A 822 -18.37 -5.79 39.80
N CYS A 823 -17.71 -6.45 40.76
CA CYS A 823 -17.51 -7.90 40.77
C CYS A 823 -18.77 -8.63 41.26
N ALA A 824 -19.69 -8.93 40.34
CA ALA A 824 -21.02 -9.46 40.64
C ALA A 824 -21.03 -10.79 41.43
N THR A 825 -20.01 -11.62 41.24
CA THR A 825 -19.88 -12.96 41.84
C THR A 825 -19.01 -12.98 43.11
N LEU A 826 -18.33 -11.88 43.44
CA LEU A 826 -17.35 -11.83 44.54
C LEU A 826 -18.05 -11.60 45.87
N THR A 827 -18.40 -12.69 46.55
CA THR A 827 -19.08 -12.62 47.85
C THR A 827 -18.12 -12.46 49.02
N LYS A 828 -16.85 -12.84 48.85
CA LYS A 828 -15.85 -12.89 49.93
C LYS A 828 -14.46 -12.48 49.46
N ILE A 829 -13.76 -11.74 50.30
CA ILE A 829 -12.33 -11.45 50.20
C ILE A 829 -11.65 -12.03 51.43
N PHE A 830 -10.68 -12.91 51.25
CA PHE A 830 -9.87 -13.42 52.35
C PHE A 830 -8.67 -12.50 52.56
N ALA A 831 -8.61 -11.84 53.71
CA ALA A 831 -7.57 -10.88 54.05
C ALA A 831 -6.59 -11.39 55.10
N GLY A 832 -6.82 -12.56 55.69
CA GLY A 832 -5.93 -13.15 56.70
C GLY A 832 -5.67 -12.17 57.85
N THR A 833 -4.39 -11.91 58.15
CA THR A 833 -3.96 -10.97 59.21
C THR A 833 -3.71 -9.54 58.73
N LEU A 834 -4.09 -9.19 57.50
CA LEU A 834 -3.94 -7.82 57.01
C LEU A 834 -4.72 -6.83 57.87
N ASP A 835 -4.11 -5.67 58.12
CA ASP A 835 -4.78 -4.53 58.71
C ASP A 835 -5.69 -3.88 57.66
N VAL A 836 -6.89 -4.43 57.50
CA VAL A 836 -7.87 -3.99 56.50
C VAL A 836 -8.37 -2.56 56.75
N GLU A 837 -8.18 -1.98 57.94
CA GLU A 837 -8.49 -0.58 58.22
C GLU A 837 -7.45 0.38 57.62
N ALA A 838 -6.21 -0.10 57.43
CA ALA A 838 -5.13 0.65 56.78
C ALA A 838 -5.17 0.58 55.24
N ILE A 839 -6.04 -0.26 54.67
CA ILE A 839 -6.20 -0.46 53.23
C ILE A 839 -7.43 0.32 52.75
N ASN A 840 -7.28 1.14 51.71
CA ASN A 840 -8.43 1.71 51.01
C ASN A 840 -9.12 0.63 50.16
N ILE A 841 -10.19 0.03 50.67
CA ILE A 841 -10.92 -1.06 49.99
C ILE A 841 -12.25 -0.56 49.41
N GLU A 842 -12.34 -0.53 48.09
CA GLU A 842 -13.57 -0.27 47.34
C GLU A 842 -14.20 -1.61 46.92
N LYS A 843 -15.40 -1.91 47.43
CA LYS A 843 -16.11 -3.18 47.19
C LYS A 843 -17.61 -2.99 47.26
N GLU A 844 -18.34 -3.95 46.71
CA GLU A 844 -19.79 -4.01 46.86
C GLU A 844 -20.22 -4.20 48.33
N SER A 845 -21.41 -3.72 48.66
CA SER A 845 -21.92 -3.80 50.04
C SER A 845 -22.11 -5.25 50.52
N TYR A 846 -22.34 -6.18 49.60
CA TYR A 846 -22.54 -7.60 49.90
C TYR A 846 -21.23 -8.40 50.01
N THR A 847 -20.09 -7.86 49.56
CA THR A 847 -18.80 -8.55 49.64
C THR A 847 -18.28 -8.48 51.07
N ILE A 848 -18.02 -9.62 51.69
CA ILE A 848 -17.54 -9.72 53.07
C ILE A 848 -16.01 -9.83 53.06
N ILE A 849 -15.33 -9.08 53.92
CA ILE A 849 -13.89 -9.25 54.15
C ILE A 849 -13.72 -10.17 55.36
N GLU A 850 -13.05 -11.29 55.17
CA GLU A 850 -12.74 -12.25 56.21
C GLU A 850 -11.30 -12.02 56.71
N THR A 851 -11.17 -11.59 57.96
CA THR A 851 -9.88 -11.50 58.68
C THR A 851 -9.76 -12.64 59.68
N SER A 852 -8.53 -13.05 59.99
CA SER A 852 -8.20 -14.07 60.99
C SER A 852 -7.03 -13.60 61.83
N THR A 853 -7.03 -13.90 63.13
CA THR A 853 -5.80 -13.75 63.93
C THR A 853 -4.78 -14.83 63.54
N ILE A 854 -3.49 -14.63 63.82
CA ILE A 854 -2.46 -15.66 63.61
C ILE A 854 -2.87 -16.96 64.35
N VAL A 855 -3.42 -16.80 65.56
CA VAL A 855 -3.92 -17.88 66.41
C VAL A 855 -5.08 -18.65 65.73
N ASP A 856 -5.99 -17.95 65.04
CA ASP A 856 -7.11 -18.57 64.31
C ASP A 856 -6.66 -19.26 63.02
N ALA A 857 -5.57 -18.78 62.41
CA ALA A 857 -4.98 -19.38 61.22
C ALA A 857 -4.25 -20.70 61.55
N ILE A 858 -3.66 -20.81 62.74
CA ILE A 858 -3.01 -22.04 63.21
C ILE A 858 -4.07 -23.04 63.71
N LYS A 859 -4.43 -24.00 62.85
CA LYS A 859 -5.48 -24.99 63.12
C LYS A 859 -5.03 -26.12 64.05
N ASP A 860 -3.75 -26.44 64.07
CA ASP A 860 -3.18 -27.45 64.95
C ASP A 860 -3.01 -26.89 66.37
N ASN A 861 -3.75 -27.47 67.33
CA ASN A 861 -3.74 -27.00 68.72
C ASN A 861 -2.35 -27.14 69.36
N ALA A 862 -1.63 -28.22 69.09
CA ALA A 862 -0.31 -28.44 69.67
C ALA A 862 0.72 -27.47 69.07
N PHE A 863 0.63 -27.18 67.77
CA PHE A 863 1.51 -26.20 67.12
C PHE A 863 1.24 -24.81 67.66
N ARG A 864 -0.05 -24.46 67.82
CA ARG A 864 -0.46 -23.18 68.39
C ARG A 864 0.01 -23.00 69.83
N GLU A 865 -0.17 -24.00 70.67
CA GLU A 865 0.31 -23.97 72.06
C GLU A 865 1.83 -23.83 72.12
N PHE A 866 2.57 -24.61 71.33
CA PHE A 866 4.02 -24.50 71.20
C PHE A 866 4.46 -23.07 70.82
N LEU A 867 3.84 -22.49 69.78
CA LEU A 867 4.18 -21.16 69.30
C LEU A 867 3.86 -20.07 70.34
N ILE A 868 2.73 -20.17 71.03
CA ILE A 868 2.33 -19.22 72.07
C ILE A 868 3.28 -19.31 73.28
N GLU A 869 3.62 -20.52 73.72
CA GLU A 869 4.53 -20.73 74.86
C GLU A 869 5.96 -20.30 74.56
N THR A 870 6.42 -20.53 73.32
CA THR A 870 7.81 -20.28 72.93
C THR A 870 8.04 -18.84 72.50
N TYR A 871 7.09 -18.23 71.78
CA TYR A 871 7.28 -16.95 71.12
C TYR A 871 6.19 -15.91 71.42
N GLY A 872 5.04 -16.32 71.95
CA GLY A 872 3.87 -15.46 72.16
C GLY A 872 3.80 -14.79 73.54
N SER A 873 2.74 -14.01 73.74
CA SER A 873 2.39 -13.40 75.01
C SER A 873 0.87 -13.32 75.21
N ASN A 874 0.41 -13.25 76.47
CA ASN A 874 -1.01 -13.13 76.85
C ASN A 874 -1.96 -14.16 76.20
N GLY A 875 -1.49 -15.38 75.93
CA GLY A 875 -2.31 -16.45 75.36
C GLY A 875 -2.51 -16.36 73.83
N GLY A 876 -1.70 -15.57 73.13
CA GLY A 876 -1.68 -15.51 71.67
C GLY A 876 -0.28 -15.18 71.13
N ILE A 877 -0.17 -15.03 69.81
CA ILE A 877 1.03 -14.53 69.15
C ILE A 877 0.67 -13.32 68.30
N THR A 878 1.35 -12.21 68.53
CA THR A 878 1.21 -10.99 67.73
C THR A 878 2.07 -11.09 66.47
N GLN A 879 1.78 -10.27 65.47
CA GLN A 879 2.59 -10.25 64.25
C GLN A 879 4.02 -9.78 64.50
N GLU A 880 4.24 -8.85 65.43
CA GLU A 880 5.59 -8.40 65.79
C GLU A 880 6.40 -9.53 66.45
N GLU A 881 5.76 -10.37 67.26
CA GLU A 881 6.39 -11.56 67.85
C GLU A 881 6.71 -12.62 66.79
N ALA A 882 5.77 -12.91 65.87
CA ALA A 882 6.00 -13.83 64.76
C ALA A 882 7.14 -13.34 63.82
N ASP A 883 7.19 -12.04 63.53
CA ASP A 883 8.25 -11.43 62.71
C ASP A 883 9.63 -11.45 63.38
N ARG A 884 9.72 -11.61 64.71
CA ARG A 884 11.01 -11.76 65.42
C ARG A 884 11.59 -13.17 65.33
N VAL A 885 10.77 -14.17 64.96
CA VAL A 885 11.23 -15.56 64.82
C VAL A 885 11.99 -15.72 63.52
N THR A 886 13.29 -15.95 63.61
CA THR A 886 14.16 -16.24 62.47
C THR A 886 14.46 -17.73 62.33
N ASP A 887 14.27 -18.50 63.39
CA ASP A 887 14.63 -19.90 63.47
C ASP A 887 13.52 -20.64 64.24
N LEU A 888 12.97 -21.67 63.61
CA LEU A 888 11.88 -22.47 64.18
C LEU A 888 12.33 -23.92 64.29
N GLU A 889 12.50 -24.40 65.52
CA GLU A 889 12.93 -25.77 65.82
C GLU A 889 11.86 -26.54 66.59
N LEU A 890 11.24 -27.50 65.91
CA LEU A 890 10.29 -28.45 66.47
C LEU A 890 10.95 -29.82 66.65
N ASN A 891 10.77 -30.43 67.80
CA ASN A 891 11.27 -31.77 68.06
C ASN A 891 10.35 -32.59 68.98
N ALA A 892 10.68 -33.87 69.15
CA ALA A 892 9.93 -34.79 70.00
C ALA A 892 9.85 -34.36 71.48
N ASP A 893 10.72 -33.47 71.96
CA ASP A 893 10.72 -33.02 73.35
C ASP A 893 9.83 -31.78 73.56
N ASN A 894 9.71 -30.90 72.57
CA ASN A 894 8.97 -29.63 72.68
C ASN A 894 7.66 -29.57 71.86
N ALA A 895 7.45 -30.47 70.91
CA ALA A 895 6.38 -30.38 69.92
C ALA A 895 5.90 -31.77 69.44
N ALA A 896 5.95 -32.79 70.31
CA ALA A 896 5.65 -34.18 69.95
C ALA A 896 4.28 -34.41 69.30
N GLU A 897 3.27 -33.61 69.69
CA GLU A 897 1.89 -33.75 69.22
C GLU A 897 1.56 -32.88 67.98
N VAL A 898 2.52 -32.10 67.48
CA VAL A 898 2.32 -31.26 66.28
C VAL A 898 2.17 -32.13 65.05
N LYS A 899 1.08 -31.91 64.31
CA LYS A 899 0.75 -32.61 63.07
C LYS A 899 0.65 -31.68 61.87
N SER A 900 0.36 -30.40 62.03
CA SER A 900 0.34 -29.44 60.92
C SER A 900 1.17 -28.20 61.22
N LEU A 901 1.90 -27.72 60.22
CA LEU A 901 2.58 -26.43 60.24
C LEU A 901 1.73 -25.30 59.64
N ALA A 902 0.44 -25.53 59.32
CA ALA A 902 -0.44 -24.48 58.82
C ALA A 902 -0.44 -23.26 59.77
N GLY A 903 -0.23 -22.06 59.22
CA GLY A 903 0.03 -20.84 59.97
C GLY A 903 1.51 -20.46 60.07
N ILE A 904 2.43 -21.30 59.56
CA ILE A 904 3.86 -20.99 59.46
C ILE A 904 4.14 -19.82 58.50
N GLU A 905 3.26 -19.58 57.53
CA GLU A 905 3.34 -18.49 56.56
C GLU A 905 3.32 -17.08 57.22
N TYR A 906 2.85 -16.98 58.47
CA TYR A 906 2.85 -15.71 59.23
C TYR A 906 4.21 -15.37 59.85
N PHE A 907 5.20 -16.27 59.81
CA PHE A 907 6.56 -16.05 60.33
C PHE A 907 7.48 -15.54 59.22
N ARG A 908 7.35 -14.24 58.91
CA ARG A 908 7.89 -13.62 57.68
C ARG A 908 9.41 -13.59 57.59
N ASN A 909 10.09 -13.54 58.74
CA ASN A 909 11.54 -13.47 58.82
C ASN A 909 12.19 -14.83 59.09
N LEU A 910 11.41 -15.91 58.99
CA LEU A 910 11.91 -17.26 59.17
C LEU A 910 12.97 -17.58 58.11
N LYS A 911 14.17 -17.90 58.58
CA LYS A 911 15.35 -18.27 57.78
C LYS A 911 15.65 -19.76 57.86
N THR A 912 15.40 -20.37 59.01
CA THR A 912 15.61 -21.79 59.22
C THR A 912 14.37 -22.46 59.79
N LEU A 913 13.99 -23.58 59.19
CA LEU A 913 12.97 -24.48 59.71
C LEU A 913 13.64 -25.83 59.98
N LYS A 914 13.60 -26.27 61.24
CA LYS A 914 14.10 -27.57 61.65
C LYS A 914 13.02 -28.36 62.35
N VAL A 915 12.74 -29.57 61.88
CA VAL A 915 11.77 -30.49 62.46
C VAL A 915 12.45 -31.83 62.70
N SER A 916 12.40 -32.38 63.91
CA SER A 916 13.08 -33.66 64.19
C SER A 916 12.35 -34.58 65.19
N GLY A 917 12.18 -35.84 64.83
CA GLY A 917 11.62 -36.85 65.75
C GLY A 917 10.10 -36.79 65.92
N LEU A 918 9.41 -35.95 65.14
CA LEU A 918 7.94 -35.95 65.07
C LEU A 918 7.46 -37.20 64.31
N GLU A 919 6.26 -37.67 64.65
CA GLU A 919 5.69 -38.86 64.01
C GLU A 919 5.39 -38.60 62.52
N SER A 920 4.66 -37.54 62.19
CA SER A 920 4.31 -37.16 60.81
C SER A 920 3.88 -35.69 60.74
N LEU A 921 3.81 -35.12 59.53
CA LEU A 921 3.18 -33.82 59.28
C LEU A 921 2.11 -33.90 58.17
N ASP A 922 1.14 -32.99 58.22
CA ASP A 922 0.17 -32.72 57.15
C ASP A 922 0.87 -32.01 55.98
N ASP A 923 0.14 -31.83 54.87
CA ASP A 923 0.62 -31.07 53.72
C ASP A 923 1.08 -29.68 54.15
N THR A 924 2.29 -29.33 53.72
CA THR A 924 2.97 -28.13 54.18
C THR A 924 3.39 -27.29 52.98
N ASN A 925 2.79 -26.10 52.84
CA ASN A 925 3.24 -25.11 51.87
C ASN A 925 4.14 -24.09 52.56
N LEU A 926 5.44 -24.14 52.28
CA LEU A 926 6.44 -23.18 52.76
C LEU A 926 6.72 -22.06 51.76
N ALA A 927 6.24 -22.18 50.52
CA ALA A 927 6.38 -21.15 49.50
C ALA A 927 5.59 -19.88 49.86
N VAL A 928 4.48 -20.02 50.59
CA VAL A 928 3.64 -18.89 51.01
C VAL A 928 4.21 -18.24 52.28
N GLY A 929 4.50 -16.93 52.24
CA GLY A 929 4.87 -16.14 53.42
C GLY A 929 6.30 -16.34 53.96
N ASN A 930 6.95 -17.47 53.70
CA ASN A 930 8.30 -17.78 54.20
C ASN A 930 9.44 -17.52 53.19
N ILE A 931 9.34 -16.44 52.41
CA ILE A 931 10.27 -16.07 51.32
C ILE A 931 11.74 -15.91 51.75
N ASN A 932 12.00 -15.76 53.04
CA ASN A 932 13.33 -15.57 53.63
C ASN A 932 13.99 -16.89 54.07
N LEU A 933 13.32 -18.03 53.89
CA LEU A 933 13.89 -19.33 54.21
C LEU A 933 15.17 -19.56 53.42
N THR A 934 16.25 -19.79 54.15
CA THR A 934 17.56 -20.22 53.62
C THR A 934 17.78 -21.70 53.81
N SER A 935 17.17 -22.31 54.85
CA SER A 935 17.36 -23.72 55.15
C SER A 935 16.07 -24.37 55.67
N VAL A 936 15.76 -25.54 55.13
CA VAL A 936 14.69 -26.43 55.60
C VAL A 936 15.29 -27.80 55.90
N ASP A 937 15.20 -28.26 57.15
CA ASP A 937 15.69 -29.58 57.59
C ASP A 937 14.61 -30.33 58.38
N ILE A 938 13.99 -31.31 57.74
CA ILE A 938 12.84 -32.04 58.28
C ILE A 938 13.22 -33.53 58.42
N SER A 939 13.08 -34.06 59.63
CA SER A 939 13.30 -35.46 59.97
C SER A 939 12.08 -36.03 60.69
N LEU A 940 11.38 -36.96 60.04
CA LEU A 940 10.10 -37.52 60.51
C LEU A 940 10.18 -39.04 60.65
N VAL A 941 9.34 -39.62 61.51
CA VAL A 941 9.24 -41.08 61.65
C VAL A 941 8.43 -41.68 60.48
N LYS A 942 7.27 -41.10 60.16
CA LYS A 942 6.32 -41.55 59.14
C LYS A 942 6.25 -40.65 57.88
N GLY A 943 6.78 -39.42 57.93
CA GLY A 943 6.77 -38.48 56.78
C GLY A 943 5.56 -37.54 56.74
N LEU A 944 5.34 -36.90 55.59
CA LEU A 944 4.21 -35.99 55.30
C LEU A 944 3.59 -36.34 53.93
N THR A 945 2.49 -35.72 53.47
CA THR A 945 1.87 -36.06 52.16
C THR A 945 2.36 -35.18 50.99
N ALA A 946 2.54 -33.87 51.15
CA ALA A 946 3.17 -32.98 50.18
C ALA A 946 3.89 -31.79 50.85
N ILE A 947 5.03 -31.39 50.28
CA ILE A 947 5.74 -30.17 50.68
C ILE A 947 6.03 -29.29 49.45
N ASP A 948 5.53 -28.06 49.50
CA ASP A 948 5.71 -27.05 48.45
C ASP A 948 6.68 -25.97 48.94
N CYS A 949 7.81 -25.87 48.24
CA CYS A 949 8.87 -24.89 48.45
C CYS A 949 9.18 -24.14 47.15
N ASN A 950 8.34 -24.23 46.12
CA ASN A 950 8.58 -23.59 44.83
C ASN A 950 8.89 -22.10 45.01
N GLY A 951 9.74 -21.52 44.16
CA GLY A 951 9.95 -20.07 44.07
C GLY A 951 10.71 -19.41 45.24
N LEU A 952 11.14 -20.15 46.26
CA LEU A 952 11.87 -19.60 47.42
C LEU A 952 13.27 -19.10 47.02
N GLN A 953 13.35 -17.78 46.73
CA GLN A 953 14.54 -17.12 46.18
C GLN A 953 15.78 -17.13 47.08
N SER A 954 15.60 -17.40 48.38
CA SER A 954 16.68 -17.40 49.38
C SER A 954 17.12 -18.80 49.81
N LEU A 955 16.38 -19.85 49.42
CA LEU A 955 16.61 -21.21 49.91
C LEU A 955 17.93 -21.74 49.35
N THR A 956 18.86 -22.10 50.23
CA THR A 956 20.18 -22.67 49.87
C THR A 956 20.24 -24.17 50.15
N THR A 957 19.55 -24.65 51.19
CA THR A 957 19.55 -26.08 51.56
C THR A 957 18.15 -26.59 51.87
N PHE A 958 17.81 -27.75 51.29
CA PHE A 958 16.60 -28.50 51.60
C PHE A 958 16.95 -29.94 51.99
N SER A 959 16.46 -30.39 53.14
CA SER A 959 16.65 -31.73 53.68
C SER A 959 15.31 -32.27 54.19
N LEU A 960 14.93 -33.44 53.69
CA LEU A 960 13.82 -34.23 54.17
C LEU A 960 14.28 -35.68 54.36
N VAL A 961 14.24 -36.16 55.59
CA VAL A 961 14.69 -37.50 55.98
C VAL A 961 13.57 -38.24 56.71
N VAL A 962 13.32 -39.47 56.30
CA VAL A 962 12.42 -40.38 57.00
C VAL A 962 13.22 -41.38 57.82
N THR A 963 12.84 -41.60 59.08
CA THR A 963 13.58 -42.43 60.05
C THR A 963 12.87 -43.71 60.48
N GLY A 964 11.60 -43.90 60.11
CA GLY A 964 10.79 -45.07 60.47
C GLY A 964 11.25 -46.38 59.82
N ALA A 965 10.88 -47.51 60.43
CA ALA A 965 11.24 -48.84 59.95
C ALA A 965 10.68 -49.15 58.55
N ALA A 966 11.48 -49.81 57.72
CA ALA A 966 11.14 -50.18 56.35
C ALA A 966 9.98 -51.19 56.31
N GLY A 967 8.75 -50.73 56.04
CA GLY A 967 7.59 -51.62 55.89
C GLY A 967 6.21 -50.98 55.65
N THR A 968 6.08 -49.65 55.72
CA THR A 968 4.81 -48.93 55.50
C THR A 968 5.01 -47.78 54.51
N GLU A 969 3.95 -47.31 53.85
CA GLU A 969 3.97 -46.06 53.04
C GLU A 969 4.44 -44.90 53.93
N VAL A 970 5.65 -44.40 53.68
CA VAL A 970 6.35 -43.46 54.56
C VAL A 970 7.07 -42.42 53.70
N GLY A 971 6.71 -41.13 53.82
CA GLY A 971 7.28 -40.00 53.05
C GLY A 971 6.26 -39.29 52.12
N PRO A 972 6.58 -38.07 51.62
CA PRO A 972 5.67 -37.29 50.79
C PRO A 972 5.46 -37.87 49.41
N LYS A 973 4.25 -37.65 48.89
CA LYS A 973 3.92 -37.77 47.48
C LYS A 973 4.60 -36.71 46.65
N ARG A 974 4.70 -35.46 47.10
CA ARG A 974 5.34 -34.40 46.29
C ARG A 974 6.32 -33.56 47.10
N VAL A 975 7.47 -33.29 46.48
CA VAL A 975 8.48 -32.33 46.94
C VAL A 975 8.70 -31.35 45.80
N GLU A 976 8.15 -30.15 45.91
CA GLU A 976 8.19 -29.16 44.84
C GLU A 976 9.19 -28.05 45.19
N LEU A 977 10.28 -27.93 44.40
CA LEU A 977 11.37 -26.97 44.62
C LEU A 977 11.69 -26.18 43.34
N ASP A 978 10.80 -26.15 42.35
CA ASP A 978 11.04 -25.42 41.10
C ASP A 978 11.24 -23.93 41.38
N LYS A 979 12.09 -23.28 40.57
CA LYS A 979 12.41 -21.85 40.60
C LYS A 979 13.01 -21.36 41.93
N CYS A 980 13.77 -22.21 42.64
CA CYS A 980 14.59 -21.85 43.79
C CYS A 980 16.06 -21.63 43.37
N PRO A 981 16.43 -20.48 42.77
CA PRO A 981 17.69 -20.35 42.03
C PRO A 981 18.94 -20.53 42.89
N LYS A 982 18.88 -20.24 44.19
CA LYS A 982 20.03 -20.29 45.12
C LYS A 982 20.23 -21.64 45.81
N ILE A 983 19.38 -22.63 45.56
CA ILE A 983 19.49 -23.91 46.26
C ILE A 983 20.75 -24.65 45.80
N GLU A 984 21.63 -24.98 46.74
CA GLU A 984 22.91 -25.63 46.50
C GLU A 984 22.82 -27.14 46.74
N SER A 985 22.00 -27.56 47.71
CA SER A 985 21.89 -28.95 48.16
C SER A 985 20.44 -29.34 48.46
N VAL A 986 20.00 -30.45 47.85
CA VAL A 986 18.70 -31.09 48.07
C VAL A 986 18.92 -32.52 48.56
N THR A 987 18.36 -32.86 49.71
CA THR A 987 18.32 -34.21 50.26
C THR A 987 16.88 -34.64 50.48
N VAL A 988 16.46 -35.73 49.86
CA VAL A 988 15.15 -36.39 50.07
C VAL A 988 15.40 -37.88 50.28
N LYS A 989 15.60 -38.26 51.54
CA LYS A 989 16.19 -39.55 51.91
C LYS A 989 15.17 -40.47 52.57
N ASP A 990 15.26 -41.77 52.26
CA ASP A 990 14.47 -42.85 52.86
C ASP A 990 12.94 -42.70 52.70
N CYS A 991 12.50 -41.94 51.69
CA CYS A 991 11.09 -41.62 51.41
C CYS A 991 10.51 -42.57 50.34
N ARG A 992 9.45 -43.32 50.65
CA ARG A 992 9.00 -44.48 49.84
C ARG A 992 7.69 -44.29 49.05
N ALA A 993 7.07 -43.12 49.11
CA ALA A 993 5.80 -42.81 48.45
C ALA A 993 5.87 -41.57 47.52
N ILE A 994 7.06 -41.23 47.00
CA ILE A 994 7.26 -39.98 46.25
C ILE A 994 6.74 -40.09 44.83
N VAL A 995 5.70 -39.36 44.49
CA VAL A 995 5.23 -39.17 43.12
C VAL A 995 6.17 -38.26 42.32
N ALA A 996 6.62 -37.14 42.89
CA ALA A 996 7.47 -36.18 42.19
C ALA A 996 8.45 -35.43 43.10
N VAL A 997 9.68 -35.23 42.62
CA VAL A 997 10.63 -34.23 43.11
C VAL A 997 10.95 -33.30 41.96
N THR A 998 10.61 -32.01 42.09
CA THR A 998 10.86 -31.01 41.03
C THR A 998 11.96 -30.04 41.46
N VAL A 999 12.91 -29.76 40.57
CA VAL A 999 14.09 -28.89 40.82
C VAL A 999 14.42 -27.99 39.62
N THR A 1000 13.44 -27.76 38.75
CA THR A 1000 13.54 -26.97 37.52
C THR A 1000 13.83 -25.51 37.87
N GLY A 1001 14.83 -24.88 37.26
CA GLY A 1001 15.22 -23.49 37.56
C GLY A 1001 16.08 -23.31 38.82
N CYS A 1002 16.48 -24.40 39.50
CA CYS A 1002 17.43 -24.36 40.62
C CYS A 1002 18.88 -24.28 40.11
N THR A 1003 19.26 -23.10 39.62
CA THR A 1003 20.51 -22.88 38.87
C THR A 1003 21.79 -23.10 39.67
N GLU A 1004 21.76 -22.94 40.99
CA GLU A 1004 22.92 -23.12 41.88
C GLU A 1004 23.08 -24.55 42.42
N LEU A 1005 22.20 -25.49 42.03
CA LEU A 1005 22.18 -26.84 42.59
C LEU A 1005 23.46 -27.61 42.25
N THR A 1006 24.16 -28.11 43.26
CA THR A 1006 25.40 -28.90 43.12
C THR A 1006 25.30 -30.32 43.71
N SER A 1007 24.32 -30.57 44.56
CA SER A 1007 24.10 -31.86 45.23
C SER A 1007 22.62 -32.23 45.28
N LEU A 1008 22.30 -33.44 44.83
CA LEU A 1008 20.96 -34.01 44.85
C LEU A 1008 21.01 -35.45 45.37
N ASN A 1009 20.47 -35.67 46.56
CA ASN A 1009 20.52 -36.95 47.24
C ASN A 1009 19.11 -37.53 47.48
N LEU A 1010 18.76 -38.56 46.71
CA LEU A 1010 17.51 -39.31 46.79
C LEU A 1010 17.70 -40.71 47.38
N SER A 1011 18.80 -40.96 48.11
CA SER A 1011 19.15 -42.29 48.60
C SER A 1011 18.09 -42.91 49.52
N GLY A 1012 17.90 -44.23 49.41
CA GLY A 1012 16.91 -44.96 50.20
C GLY A 1012 15.44 -44.70 49.82
N SER A 1013 15.19 -43.78 48.89
CA SER A 1013 13.86 -43.38 48.46
C SER A 1013 13.31 -44.21 47.28
N TYR A 1014 12.00 -44.17 47.11
CA TYR A 1014 11.25 -44.88 46.05
C TYR A 1014 10.19 -43.94 45.45
N LEU A 1015 10.19 -43.84 44.11
CA LEU A 1015 9.33 -42.95 43.33
C LEU A 1015 8.10 -43.69 42.77
N GLU A 1016 6.88 -43.15 42.88
CA GLU A 1016 5.67 -43.73 42.31
C GLU A 1016 5.40 -43.23 40.89
N LYS A 1017 4.81 -44.07 40.04
CA LYS A 1017 4.23 -43.63 38.76
C LYS A 1017 2.90 -42.91 39.02
N TRP A 1018 2.56 -41.90 38.23
CA TRP A 1018 1.32 -41.13 38.41
C TRP A 1018 0.67 -40.74 37.09
N GLU A 1019 -0.63 -40.44 37.09
CA GLU A 1019 -1.33 -39.95 35.89
C GLU A 1019 -1.24 -38.43 35.79
N SER A 1020 -0.84 -37.90 34.63
CA SER A 1020 -0.62 -36.46 34.41
C SER A 1020 -1.86 -35.61 34.72
N GLU A 1021 -3.05 -36.18 34.50
CA GLU A 1021 -4.34 -35.66 34.90
C GLU A 1021 -5.19 -36.81 35.47
N PRO A 1022 -6.06 -36.56 36.46
CA PRO A 1022 -6.91 -37.61 37.04
C PRO A 1022 -7.75 -38.33 35.99
N ASN A 1023 -7.59 -39.66 35.87
CA ASN A 1023 -8.29 -40.52 34.91
C ASN A 1023 -7.91 -40.31 33.44
N SER A 1024 -6.78 -39.63 33.16
CA SER A 1024 -6.33 -39.42 31.78
C SER A 1024 -5.75 -40.67 31.12
N GLY A 1025 -5.36 -41.67 31.92
CA GLY A 1025 -4.65 -42.85 31.44
C GLY A 1025 -3.23 -42.57 30.93
N LYS A 1026 -2.75 -41.33 31.04
CA LYS A 1026 -1.40 -40.90 30.67
C LYS A 1026 -0.49 -41.00 31.88
N TRP A 1027 0.26 -42.10 31.95
CA TRP A 1027 1.17 -42.38 33.06
C TRP A 1027 2.52 -41.72 32.86
N ILE A 1028 2.94 -40.95 33.84
CA ILE A 1028 4.30 -40.44 34.00
C ILE A 1028 5.06 -41.44 34.86
N TYR A 1029 6.13 -41.99 34.29
CA TYR A 1029 7.05 -42.90 34.97
C TYR A 1029 7.99 -42.09 35.88
N PRO A 1030 8.58 -42.70 36.92
CA PRO A 1030 9.56 -42.07 37.80
C PRO A 1030 10.67 -41.33 37.05
N SER A 1031 10.55 -40.00 36.99
CA SER A 1031 11.43 -39.14 36.19
C SER A 1031 11.88 -37.91 36.95
N ILE A 1032 13.05 -37.38 36.59
CA ILE A 1032 13.55 -36.12 37.13
C ILE A 1032 14.12 -35.22 36.02
N ASN A 1033 13.88 -33.92 36.16
CA ASN A 1033 14.38 -32.89 35.25
C ASN A 1033 15.56 -32.18 35.89
N ILE A 1034 16.75 -32.30 35.28
CA ILE A 1034 17.98 -31.66 35.76
C ILE A 1034 18.62 -30.71 34.74
N TYR A 1035 18.04 -30.56 33.55
CA TYR A 1035 18.63 -29.77 32.44
C TYR A 1035 18.76 -28.27 32.75
N THR A 1036 17.99 -27.75 33.70
CA THR A 1036 18.12 -26.37 34.18
C THR A 1036 19.17 -26.21 35.30
N ASN A 1037 19.66 -27.31 35.88
CA ASN A 1037 20.59 -27.32 37.03
C ASN A 1037 22.03 -27.38 36.53
N THR A 1038 22.48 -26.33 35.86
CA THR A 1038 23.75 -26.32 35.11
C THR A 1038 24.99 -26.50 35.98
N LYS A 1039 24.90 -26.29 37.30
CA LYS A 1039 26.01 -26.52 38.25
C LYS A 1039 26.08 -27.96 38.80
N LEU A 1040 25.05 -28.78 38.60
CA LEU A 1040 25.06 -30.20 38.94
C LEU A 1040 25.86 -30.95 37.87
N THR A 1041 27.19 -30.95 38.05
CA THR A 1041 28.16 -31.43 37.04
C THR A 1041 28.96 -32.65 37.51
N ASP A 1042 29.11 -32.86 38.82
CA ASP A 1042 29.78 -34.04 39.38
C ASP A 1042 28.76 -35.17 39.60
N PRO A 1043 28.87 -36.29 38.87
CA PRO A 1043 27.92 -37.39 39.01
C PRO A 1043 27.96 -38.08 40.38
N ALA A 1044 29.02 -37.91 41.18
CA ALA A 1044 29.06 -38.42 42.56
C ALA A 1044 28.11 -37.66 43.51
N ASN A 1045 27.74 -36.43 43.15
CA ASN A 1045 26.83 -35.60 43.93
C ASN A 1045 25.36 -35.79 43.54
N PHE A 1046 25.07 -36.63 42.55
CA PHE A 1046 23.70 -37.07 42.26
C PHE A 1046 23.51 -38.53 42.66
N ILE A 1047 22.85 -38.73 43.81
CA ILE A 1047 22.51 -40.05 44.32
C ILE A 1047 21.03 -40.34 43.99
N PRO A 1048 20.72 -41.24 43.05
CA PRO A 1048 19.35 -41.45 42.58
C PRO A 1048 18.50 -42.28 43.55
N ALA A 1049 17.17 -42.17 43.39
CA ALA A 1049 16.22 -43.08 44.03
C ALA A 1049 16.35 -44.49 43.43
N ALA A 1050 15.98 -45.52 44.19
CA ALA A 1050 16.25 -46.92 43.82
C ALA A 1050 15.54 -47.39 42.54
N ASN A 1051 14.47 -46.71 42.12
CA ASN A 1051 13.64 -47.05 40.96
C ASN A 1051 13.45 -45.88 39.98
N LEU A 1052 14.36 -44.91 39.97
CA LEU A 1052 14.36 -43.83 38.99
C LEU A 1052 14.50 -44.42 37.57
N VAL A 1053 13.61 -44.03 36.65
CA VAL A 1053 13.54 -44.58 35.29
C VAL A 1053 14.04 -43.59 34.25
N ASP A 1054 13.78 -42.30 34.43
CA ASP A 1054 14.10 -41.31 33.40
C ASP A 1054 14.79 -40.06 33.95
N ILE A 1055 15.79 -39.57 33.23
CA ILE A 1055 16.50 -38.33 33.54
C ILE A 1055 16.48 -37.42 32.31
N TRP A 1056 15.93 -36.21 32.45
CA TRP A 1056 16.04 -35.15 31.44
C TRP A 1056 17.21 -34.24 31.78
N ALA A 1057 18.18 -34.12 30.88
CA ALA A 1057 19.40 -33.37 31.12
C ALA A 1057 19.89 -32.66 29.86
N THR A 1058 20.83 -31.73 30.02
CA THR A 1058 21.57 -31.18 28.87
C THR A 1058 22.51 -32.23 28.29
N SER A 1059 22.89 -32.09 27.02
CA SER A 1059 23.86 -32.99 26.37
C SER A 1059 25.17 -33.13 27.17
N ALA A 1060 25.66 -32.04 27.77
CA ALA A 1060 26.86 -32.04 28.61
C ALA A 1060 26.68 -32.85 29.92
N GLN A 1061 25.50 -32.78 30.55
CA GLN A 1061 25.20 -33.58 31.74
C GLN A 1061 25.03 -35.06 31.39
N ILE A 1062 24.41 -35.40 30.26
CA ILE A 1062 24.30 -36.80 29.80
C ILE A 1062 25.71 -37.40 29.65
N GLU A 1063 26.61 -36.70 28.96
CA GLU A 1063 28.01 -37.12 28.77
C GLU A 1063 28.75 -37.33 30.10
N ALA A 1064 28.56 -36.42 31.05
CA ALA A 1064 29.24 -36.48 32.35
C ALA A 1064 28.67 -37.59 33.27
N PHE A 1065 27.37 -37.90 33.20
CA PHE A 1065 26.69 -38.72 34.19
C PHE A 1065 26.46 -40.16 33.75
N GLN A 1066 26.19 -40.39 32.46
CA GLN A 1066 25.75 -41.69 31.96
C GLN A 1066 26.70 -42.84 32.36
N LYS A 1067 28.01 -42.68 32.07
CA LYS A 1067 29.02 -43.72 32.37
C LYS A 1067 29.16 -43.98 33.87
N TYR A 1068 29.10 -42.92 34.68
CA TYR A 1068 29.16 -43.05 36.14
C TYR A 1068 27.96 -43.83 36.66
N PHE A 1069 26.77 -43.54 36.13
CA PHE A 1069 25.52 -44.20 36.53
C PHE A 1069 25.52 -45.68 36.16
N GLU A 1070 25.95 -46.03 34.94
CA GLU A 1070 26.07 -47.41 34.47
C GLU A 1070 27.12 -48.22 35.26
N THR A 1071 28.16 -47.56 35.79
CA THR A 1071 29.24 -48.23 36.55
C THR A 1071 28.87 -48.44 38.02
N ASN A 1072 28.23 -47.46 38.65
CA ASN A 1072 28.01 -47.44 40.10
C ASN A 1072 26.60 -47.89 40.51
N TYR A 1073 25.64 -47.90 39.58
CA TYR A 1073 24.26 -48.33 39.83
C TYR A 1073 23.82 -49.38 38.79
N LYS A 1074 22.78 -50.15 39.12
CA LYS A 1074 22.11 -51.05 38.15
C LYS A 1074 21.15 -50.24 37.25
N TRP A 1075 21.69 -49.25 36.55
CA TRP A 1075 20.91 -48.32 35.72
C TRP A 1075 20.35 -49.04 34.48
N THR A 1076 19.03 -48.97 34.30
CA THR A 1076 18.31 -49.48 33.11
C THR A 1076 17.36 -48.44 32.52
N GLY A 1077 17.46 -47.20 33.00
CA GLY A 1077 16.62 -46.08 32.62
C GLY A 1077 17.08 -45.33 31.38
N THR A 1078 16.30 -44.35 30.94
CA THR A 1078 16.55 -43.57 29.72
C THR A 1078 17.01 -42.15 30.04
N TRP A 1079 17.94 -41.63 29.25
CA TRP A 1079 18.37 -40.25 29.25
C TRP A 1079 17.71 -39.50 28.10
N HIS A 1080 17.18 -38.30 28.35
CA HIS A 1080 16.48 -37.47 27.36
C HIS A 1080 17.17 -36.11 27.24
N SER A 1081 17.34 -35.62 26.01
CA SER A 1081 17.98 -34.31 25.75
C SER A 1081 16.96 -33.18 25.71
N ASN A 1082 17.33 -31.99 26.22
CA ASN A 1082 16.50 -30.79 26.08
C ASN A 1082 16.28 -30.35 24.62
N ASP A 1083 17.19 -30.74 23.70
CA ASP A 1083 17.04 -30.47 22.26
C ASP A 1083 15.89 -31.28 21.62
N GLU A 1084 15.38 -32.28 22.32
CA GLU A 1084 14.30 -33.17 21.88
C GLU A 1084 12.91 -32.71 22.38
N MET A 1085 12.72 -31.46 22.81
CA MET A 1085 11.40 -30.95 23.24
C MET A 1085 10.55 -30.42 22.05
N PRO A 1086 9.54 -31.17 21.56
CA PRO A 1086 8.46 -30.60 20.76
C PRO A 1086 7.42 -29.92 21.67
N SER A 1087 6.92 -28.76 21.24
CA SER A 1087 5.79 -28.07 21.87
C SER A 1087 4.56 -29.00 21.93
N ALA A 1088 3.99 -29.13 23.13
CA ALA A 1088 2.72 -29.76 23.47
C ALA A 1088 2.53 -31.24 23.06
N SER A 1089 2.27 -32.06 24.08
CA SER A 1089 1.91 -33.50 24.05
C SER A 1089 3.04 -34.48 23.75
N VAL A 1090 3.85 -34.77 24.77
CA VAL A 1090 4.73 -35.96 24.76
C VAL A 1090 3.92 -37.20 25.15
N VAL A 1091 4.04 -38.25 24.34
CA VAL A 1091 3.96 -39.65 24.78
C VAL A 1091 5.38 -40.20 24.69
N ARG A 1092 5.89 -40.74 25.81
CA ARG A 1092 7.05 -41.62 25.84
C ARG A 1092 6.67 -43.02 25.39
#